data_AF-U6GIH8-F1
#
_entry.id   AF-U6GIH8-F1
#
_cell.length_a   1.000
_cell.length_b   1.000
_cell.length_c   1.000
_cell.angle_alpha   90.00
_cell.angle_beta   90.00
_cell.angle_gamma   90.00
#
_symmetry.space_group_name_H-M   'P 1'
#
loop_
_entity.id
_entity.type
_entity.pdbx_description
1 polymer ?
#
loop_
_entity_poly.entity_id
_entity_poly.type
_entity_poly.pdbx_seq_one_letter_code
_entity_poly.pdbx_strand_id
1 'polypeptide(L)'
;MVGLLEGPGGHRKLQPWCCQQPSACEHRNPQSLERVTAVAAAVAAVASAGVHDNAAESQLEALNLMLPRALSATMGCREEAAATTAAAAAAAAFNKTDGGDPRAAPPGVLHGYEALRAMRARAHEFRKGYHNWRRHQAHGARGDVHDVFTQEEAPYLTQQSSTNGIADWSVGGSSLESAGILMYSSKPNESSEFLSSLVCSLKTPGAAPPSAAAEALQLMHAAGRAAEQQQPQWLRFFFNPHTPLLSNGVLPLRRDFLHRISERAAVPQYPLESSAIQCWVAHVGVGGFHRSHQCVFYDELLAKTHAGLPDDLPEGVHKGPWAVCGIGILPGDKRMSNVLHEQEFLYTVLTRSQRVCEARVIGALMDFVYAPEEPLRLKGLLLDIRTKLLSLTITEKGYCMATNGDLDKSLAAVKQDLALMKCKDIRKQESCTPQTALGLIYLGLKLRRDAKIRPFTVLSCDNIPNNGKLLKKMVIQFATEVDVEMATWISKHVCFPCTMVDRITPVTGTEHIALLEEDYGIGDKWPVVAEDFKQWVIGDNFCNERPFFEAVGCLVVREVQSYEEMKLKLLNGGHSCVAYVATLLGYRFVDEALRDVRVSGFLRSFMDEVTPCLEDLKVDVERYKERIVERFGNAFVKDELQRVAQDGSSKFYSTTRNSILLLLERKKNCLKLSIALAAWILYFATDSVQGTPIVPSDPKSKELRGFALSAVAQPYRVAPVEQFLNVVYGLPAGAASVLSRFVAISLASLIRRGVAETLDAGGALESLLGICFEDETFWGSLVDFCSSVSAAAAEAQQQQQQQQQEQHEEEEAKHELSLEGDSTK
;
A
#
# COMPACT_ATOMS: atom_id res chain seq x y z
N MET A 1 -45.30 -35.62 28.85
CA MET A 1 -45.21 -34.87 30.13
C MET A 1 -44.58 -33.52 29.80
N VAL A 2 -45.17 -32.32 29.89
CA VAL A 2 -46.44 -31.69 30.33
C VAL A 2 -46.41 -30.32 29.58
N GLY A 3 -47.40 -29.87 28.79
CA GLY A 3 -48.67 -29.23 29.17
C GLY A 3 -48.51 -27.69 29.34
N LEU A 4 -48.93 -26.87 28.35
CA LEU A 4 -50.13 -25.98 28.34
C LEU A 4 -49.97 -24.59 28.97
N LEU A 5 -50.33 -23.55 28.20
CA LEU A 5 -51.06 -22.29 28.52
C LEU A 5 -51.07 -21.45 27.21
N GLU A 6 -52.05 -21.62 26.31
CA GLU A 6 -53.34 -20.90 26.19
C GLU A 6 -53.24 -19.36 25.98
N GLY A 7 -53.89 -18.87 24.90
CA GLY A 7 -54.08 -17.44 24.54
C GLY A 7 -55.12 -16.73 25.44
N PRO A 8 -55.83 -15.64 25.04
CA PRO A 8 -56.27 -15.27 23.67
C PRO A 8 -56.40 -13.75 23.34
N GLY A 9 -56.82 -13.46 22.09
CA GLY A 9 -57.57 -12.25 21.70
C GLY A 9 -56.81 -11.30 20.75
N GLY A 10 -57.29 -10.88 19.57
CA GLY A 10 -58.59 -11.02 18.93
C GLY A 10 -58.82 -9.87 17.93
N HIS A 11 -59.08 -10.23 16.67
CA HIS A 11 -59.98 -9.58 15.69
C HIS A 11 -59.69 -8.25 14.95
N ARG A 12 -59.73 -8.38 13.60
CA ARG A 12 -60.45 -7.59 12.55
C ARG A 12 -59.89 -6.20 12.21
N LYS A 13 -59.99 -5.63 11.00
CA LYS A 13 -60.45 -5.93 9.61
C LYS A 13 -60.07 -4.64 8.82
N LEU A 14 -59.93 -4.71 7.48
CA LEU A 14 -60.59 -3.83 6.47
C LEU A 14 -59.77 -3.73 5.15
N GLN A 15 -60.37 -4.22 4.06
CA GLN A 15 -60.23 -3.73 2.67
C GLN A 15 -61.30 -2.60 2.44
N PRO A 16 -61.53 -1.94 1.25
CA PRO A 16 -61.15 -2.29 -0.15
C PRO A 16 -61.02 -1.12 -1.22
N TRP A 17 -60.94 -1.50 -2.53
CA TRP A 17 -61.32 -0.80 -3.81
C TRP A 17 -60.28 0.09 -4.57
N CYS A 18 -60.23 0.22 -5.92
CA CYS A 18 -60.74 -0.50 -7.12
C CYS A 18 -60.21 0.15 -8.45
N CYS A 19 -59.94 -0.66 -9.50
CA CYS A 19 -59.98 -0.48 -10.99
C CYS A 19 -59.41 0.74 -11.78
N GLN A 20 -58.68 0.49 -12.89
CA GLN A 20 -59.15 0.54 -14.31
C GLN A 20 -58.03 0.24 -15.36
N GLN A 21 -58.37 -0.48 -16.46
CA GLN A 21 -57.55 -0.89 -17.64
C GLN A 21 -57.66 0.17 -18.80
N PRO A 22 -57.27 -0.05 -20.11
CA PRO A 22 -56.43 -1.06 -20.82
C PRO A 22 -55.44 -0.48 -21.88
N SER A 23 -54.49 -1.28 -22.40
CA SER A 23 -54.31 -1.59 -23.86
C SER A 23 -52.89 -1.94 -24.34
N ALA A 24 -52.87 -3.01 -25.16
CA ALA A 24 -52.01 -3.33 -26.30
C ALA A 24 -50.49 -3.61 -26.13
N CYS A 25 -50.20 -4.91 -26.14
CA CYS A 25 -48.98 -5.56 -26.61
C CYS A 25 -48.41 -4.92 -27.90
N GLU A 26 -47.07 -4.95 -28.06
CA GLU A 26 -46.44 -5.88 -29.01
C GLU A 26 -44.89 -5.87 -28.92
N HIS A 27 -44.31 -7.06 -29.19
CA HIS A 27 -42.87 -7.41 -29.30
C HIS A 27 -42.17 -7.92 -28.01
N ARG A 28 -42.55 -9.13 -27.58
CA ARG A 28 -41.71 -10.06 -26.77
C ARG A 28 -41.05 -11.08 -27.70
N ASN A 29 -39.83 -11.53 -27.38
CA ASN A 29 -39.22 -12.73 -27.96
C ASN A 29 -39.55 -13.95 -27.07
N PRO A 30 -40.53 -14.82 -27.44
CA PRO A 30 -41.02 -15.91 -26.57
C PRO A 30 -40.06 -17.12 -26.50
N GLN A 31 -39.12 -17.23 -27.44
CA GLN A 31 -38.31 -18.43 -27.62
C GLN A 31 -37.26 -18.64 -26.52
N SER A 32 -36.86 -17.58 -25.81
CA SER A 32 -35.83 -17.66 -24.76
C SER A 32 -36.40 -18.27 -23.47
N LEU A 33 -37.64 -17.89 -23.12
CA LEU A 33 -38.30 -18.35 -21.91
C LEU A 33 -38.84 -19.78 -22.07
N GLU A 34 -39.37 -20.14 -23.25
CA GLU A 34 -39.76 -21.52 -23.55
C GLU A 34 -38.58 -22.50 -23.45
N ARG A 35 -37.38 -22.11 -23.89
CA ARG A 35 -36.18 -22.95 -23.81
C ARG A 35 -35.71 -23.18 -22.38
N VAL A 36 -35.74 -22.16 -21.54
CA VAL A 36 -35.36 -22.29 -20.11
C VAL A 36 -36.38 -23.15 -19.36
N THR A 37 -37.67 -22.95 -19.64
CA THR A 37 -38.75 -23.74 -19.02
C THR A 37 -38.72 -25.20 -19.49
N ALA A 38 -38.39 -25.45 -20.76
CA ALA A 38 -38.23 -26.80 -21.32
C ALA A 38 -37.02 -27.54 -20.74
N VAL A 39 -35.88 -26.85 -20.54
CA VAL A 39 -34.69 -27.44 -19.92
C VAL A 39 -34.94 -27.75 -18.43
N ALA A 40 -35.63 -26.86 -17.70
CA ALA A 40 -35.99 -27.11 -16.31
C ALA A 40 -37.00 -28.28 -16.15
N ALA A 41 -37.97 -28.39 -17.07
CA ALA A 41 -38.91 -29.51 -17.09
C ALA A 41 -38.23 -30.85 -17.44
N ALA A 42 -37.24 -30.85 -18.33
CA ALA A 42 -36.44 -32.03 -18.67
C ALA A 42 -35.58 -32.51 -17.48
N VAL A 43 -34.98 -31.58 -16.73
CA VAL A 43 -34.22 -31.90 -15.50
C VAL A 43 -35.12 -32.53 -14.44
N ALA A 44 -36.33 -31.98 -14.25
CA ALA A 44 -37.30 -32.52 -13.30
C ALA A 44 -37.81 -33.92 -13.71
N ALA A 45 -38.00 -34.15 -15.01
CA ALA A 45 -38.42 -35.46 -15.53
C ALA A 45 -37.35 -36.54 -15.32
N VAL A 46 -36.08 -36.24 -15.60
CA VAL A 46 -34.94 -37.16 -15.42
C VAL A 46 -34.68 -37.48 -13.94
N ALA A 47 -34.81 -36.48 -13.05
CA ALA A 47 -34.65 -36.68 -11.61
C ALA A 47 -35.80 -37.49 -10.97
N SER A 48 -36.98 -37.48 -11.58
CA SER A 48 -38.17 -38.22 -11.09
C SER A 48 -38.28 -39.66 -11.60
N ALA A 49 -37.59 -40.00 -12.69
CA ALA A 49 -37.52 -41.34 -13.23
C ALA A 49 -36.35 -42.10 -12.59
N GLY A 50 -36.52 -42.54 -11.34
CA GLY A 50 -35.45 -43.25 -10.63
C GLY A 50 -35.11 -44.58 -11.30
N VAL A 51 -34.02 -44.67 -12.07
CA VAL A 51 -33.44 -45.94 -12.55
C VAL A 51 -31.94 -45.81 -12.85
N HIS A 52 -31.21 -46.84 -12.43
CA HIS A 52 -29.87 -47.28 -12.80
C HIS A 52 -29.72 -47.54 -14.31
N ASP A 53 -28.97 -46.71 -15.06
CA ASP A 53 -28.25 -47.12 -16.27
C ASP A 53 -27.30 -46.02 -16.79
N ASN A 54 -26.18 -46.42 -17.41
CA ASN A 54 -25.07 -45.53 -17.84
C ASN A 54 -25.47 -44.43 -18.87
N ALA A 55 -26.65 -44.52 -19.47
CA ALA A 55 -27.15 -43.46 -20.37
C ALA A 55 -27.68 -42.22 -19.61
N ALA A 56 -28.04 -42.37 -18.33
CA ALA A 56 -28.54 -41.27 -17.50
C ALA A 56 -27.41 -40.34 -17.01
N GLU A 57 -26.19 -40.86 -16.80
CA GLU A 57 -25.01 -40.06 -16.42
C GLU A 57 -24.57 -39.11 -17.55
N SER A 58 -24.53 -39.59 -18.79
CA SER A 58 -24.16 -38.77 -19.95
C SER A 58 -25.19 -37.67 -20.24
N GLN A 59 -26.46 -37.91 -19.95
CA GLN A 59 -27.54 -36.90 -20.07
C GLN A 59 -27.49 -35.86 -18.94
N LEU A 60 -27.12 -36.27 -17.71
CA LEU A 60 -26.89 -35.35 -16.59
C LEU A 60 -25.64 -34.49 -16.78
N GLU A 61 -24.56 -35.02 -17.37
CA GLU A 61 -23.37 -34.25 -17.74
C GLU A 61 -23.65 -33.23 -18.83
N ALA A 62 -24.40 -33.61 -19.88
CA ALA A 62 -24.82 -32.68 -20.93
C ALA A 62 -25.70 -31.54 -20.38
N LEU A 63 -26.59 -31.85 -19.43
CA LEU A 63 -27.43 -30.86 -18.75
C LEU A 63 -26.63 -29.96 -17.80
N ASN A 64 -25.65 -30.48 -17.07
CA ASN A 64 -24.74 -29.71 -16.21
C ASN A 64 -23.80 -28.78 -16.99
N LEU A 65 -23.49 -29.11 -18.25
CA LEU A 65 -22.73 -28.25 -19.16
C LEU A 65 -23.59 -27.13 -19.77
N MET A 66 -24.90 -27.35 -19.93
CA MET A 66 -25.83 -26.38 -20.51
C MET A 66 -26.39 -25.38 -19.49
N LEU A 67 -26.55 -25.80 -18.22
CA LEU A 67 -27.12 -24.97 -17.16
C LEU A 67 -26.35 -23.66 -16.89
N PRO A 68 -25.00 -23.65 -16.82
CA PRO A 68 -24.22 -22.43 -16.60
C PRO A 68 -24.27 -21.49 -17.81
N ARG A 69 -24.36 -22.04 -19.03
CA ARG A 69 -24.51 -21.24 -20.27
C ARG A 69 -25.89 -20.59 -20.36
N ALA A 70 -26.94 -21.29 -19.96
CA ALA A 70 -28.29 -20.74 -19.87
C ALA A 70 -28.40 -19.64 -18.78
N LEU A 71 -27.78 -19.86 -17.61
CA LEU A 71 -27.71 -18.88 -16.52
C LEU A 71 -26.87 -17.64 -16.89
N SER A 72 -25.75 -17.85 -17.61
CA SER A 72 -24.89 -16.77 -18.11
C SER A 72 -25.60 -15.92 -19.17
N ALA A 73 -26.42 -16.51 -20.04
CA ALA A 73 -27.24 -15.77 -21.02
C ALA A 73 -28.30 -14.86 -20.37
N THR A 74 -28.79 -15.20 -19.18
CA THR A 74 -29.72 -14.35 -18.40
C THR A 74 -29.03 -13.23 -17.61
N MET A 75 -27.74 -13.36 -17.26
CA MET A 75 -27.01 -12.33 -16.48
C MET A 75 -26.61 -11.08 -17.29
N GLY A 76 -26.93 -11.04 -18.59
CA GLY A 76 -26.83 -9.83 -19.42
C GLY A 76 -28.05 -8.90 -19.36
N CYS A 77 -29.16 -9.33 -18.74
CA CYS A 77 -30.37 -8.51 -18.61
C CYS A 77 -30.51 -7.99 -17.18
N ARG A 78 -30.59 -6.66 -17.02
CA ARG A 78 -30.92 -5.97 -15.77
C ARG A 78 -32.36 -6.31 -15.33
N GLU A 79 -32.56 -7.45 -14.69
CA GLU A 79 -33.77 -7.73 -13.91
C GLU A 79 -33.39 -8.53 -12.64
N GLU A 80 -33.10 -7.81 -11.55
CA GLU A 80 -32.94 -8.33 -10.17
C GLU A 80 -34.17 -9.11 -9.66
N ALA A 81 -35.29 -9.08 -10.38
CA ALA A 81 -36.48 -9.86 -10.07
C ALA A 81 -36.40 -11.32 -10.56
N ALA A 82 -35.69 -11.63 -11.66
CA ALA A 82 -35.69 -12.98 -12.25
C ALA A 82 -34.69 -13.96 -11.58
N ALA A 83 -33.52 -13.47 -11.15
CA ALA A 83 -32.55 -14.28 -10.39
C ALA A 83 -33.11 -14.67 -9.02
N THR A 84 -33.84 -13.76 -8.39
CA THR A 84 -34.55 -14.00 -7.13
C THR A 84 -35.74 -14.95 -7.33
N THR A 85 -36.36 -14.97 -8.51
CA THR A 85 -37.44 -15.92 -8.86
C THR A 85 -36.90 -17.32 -9.20
N ALA A 86 -35.72 -17.44 -9.81
CA ALA A 86 -35.07 -18.74 -10.06
C ALA A 86 -34.54 -19.38 -8.77
N ALA A 87 -33.98 -18.58 -7.86
CA ALA A 87 -33.60 -19.03 -6.53
C ALA A 87 -34.83 -19.36 -5.66
N ALA A 88 -35.92 -18.60 -5.80
CA ALA A 88 -37.20 -18.91 -5.17
C ALA A 88 -37.87 -20.15 -5.77
N ALA A 89 -37.70 -20.45 -7.06
CA ALA A 89 -38.23 -21.65 -7.71
C ALA A 89 -37.49 -22.92 -7.26
N ALA A 90 -36.17 -22.83 -7.03
CA ALA A 90 -35.39 -23.92 -6.42
C ALA A 90 -35.79 -24.17 -4.95
N ALA A 91 -36.17 -23.12 -4.21
CA ALA A 91 -36.69 -23.24 -2.85
C ALA A 91 -38.17 -23.68 -2.79
N ALA A 92 -38.98 -23.31 -3.80
CA ALA A 92 -40.40 -23.66 -3.90
C ALA A 92 -40.66 -25.08 -4.44
N ALA A 93 -39.64 -25.76 -4.99
CA ALA A 93 -39.69 -27.19 -5.28
C ALA A 93 -39.83 -28.06 -4.00
N PHE A 94 -39.74 -27.46 -2.81
CA PHE A 94 -40.04 -28.11 -1.54
C PHE A 94 -41.42 -27.76 -0.93
N ASN A 95 -42.26 -26.93 -1.56
CA ASN A 95 -43.64 -26.72 -1.11
C ASN A 95 -44.57 -26.19 -2.23
N LYS A 96 -45.57 -27.00 -2.61
CA LYS A 96 -46.65 -26.64 -3.55
C LYS A 96 -47.59 -25.58 -2.95
N THR A 97 -47.91 -24.52 -3.72
CA THR A 97 -49.24 -24.16 -4.27
C THR A 97 -49.39 -22.64 -4.53
N ASP A 98 -49.92 -22.33 -5.72
CA ASP A 98 -50.61 -21.12 -6.21
C ASP A 98 -49.90 -19.76 -6.40
N GLY A 99 -49.59 -19.45 -7.67
CA GLY A 99 -50.26 -18.41 -8.48
C GLY A 99 -49.79 -16.94 -8.46
N GLY A 100 -49.16 -16.47 -9.58
CA GLY A 100 -49.39 -15.13 -10.17
C GLY A 100 -48.21 -14.12 -10.31
N ASP A 101 -48.02 -13.60 -11.54
CA ASP A 101 -46.87 -12.88 -12.18
C ASP A 101 -46.95 -11.29 -12.11
N PRO A 102 -46.02 -10.43 -12.63
CA PRO A 102 -45.46 -9.21 -12.00
C PRO A 102 -45.44 -7.94 -12.95
N ARG A 103 -44.60 -6.93 -12.63
CA ARG A 103 -44.04 -5.78 -13.44
C ARG A 103 -44.73 -4.40 -13.30
N ALA A 104 -44.08 -3.21 -13.42
CA ALA A 104 -42.70 -2.69 -13.34
C ALA A 104 -42.71 -1.11 -13.47
N ALA A 105 -41.63 -0.46 -12.98
CA ALA A 105 -40.97 0.90 -13.12
C ALA A 105 -41.27 1.89 -14.31
N PRO A 106 -40.52 3.02 -14.56
CA PRO A 106 -39.98 4.20 -13.81
C PRO A 106 -40.23 5.57 -14.55
N PRO A 107 -39.52 6.68 -14.25
CA PRO A 107 -38.63 7.26 -15.30
C PRO A 107 -37.33 7.94 -14.80
N GLY A 108 -36.33 8.06 -15.70
CA GLY A 108 -35.26 9.07 -15.62
C GLY A 108 -33.83 8.57 -15.89
N VAL A 109 -33.37 8.70 -17.14
CA VAL A 109 -32.01 8.35 -17.60
C VAL A 109 -30.98 9.39 -17.13
N LEU A 110 -29.90 8.94 -16.49
CA LEU A 110 -28.68 9.72 -16.21
C LEU A 110 -27.48 8.97 -16.80
N HIS A 111 -26.63 9.69 -17.55
CA HIS A 111 -25.42 9.15 -18.17
C HIS A 111 -24.45 8.58 -17.11
N GLY A 112 -23.82 7.45 -17.42
CA GLY A 112 -23.14 6.56 -16.46
C GLY A 112 -22.03 7.17 -15.61
N TYR A 113 -21.52 8.36 -15.96
CA TYR A 113 -20.53 9.07 -15.16
C TYR A 113 -21.15 9.90 -14.02
N GLU A 114 -22.35 10.45 -14.23
CA GLU A 114 -23.08 11.25 -13.23
C GLU A 114 -23.81 10.36 -12.22
N ALA A 115 -24.29 9.19 -12.65
CA ALA A 115 -24.86 8.17 -11.76
C ALA A 115 -23.82 7.63 -10.75
N LEU A 116 -22.55 7.48 -11.17
CA LEU A 116 -21.46 7.06 -10.28
C LEU A 116 -21.10 8.15 -9.26
N ARG A 117 -21.17 9.43 -9.66
CA ARG A 117 -20.98 10.59 -8.76
C ARG A 117 -22.13 10.69 -7.74
N ALA A 118 -23.37 10.51 -8.18
CA ALA A 118 -24.55 10.53 -7.32
C ALA A 118 -24.60 9.35 -6.33
N MET A 119 -24.17 8.15 -6.76
CA MET A 119 -24.03 6.98 -5.89
C MET A 119 -22.92 7.16 -4.86
N ARG A 120 -21.77 7.74 -5.23
CA ARG A 120 -20.68 8.05 -4.28
C ARG A 120 -21.07 9.13 -3.28
N ALA A 121 -21.78 10.16 -3.72
CA ALA A 121 -22.31 11.20 -2.83
C ALA A 121 -23.36 10.64 -1.84
N ARG A 122 -24.29 9.79 -2.30
CA ARG A 122 -25.26 9.12 -1.42
C ARG A 122 -24.63 8.10 -0.47
N ALA A 123 -23.61 7.35 -0.91
CA ALA A 123 -22.88 6.43 -0.04
C ALA A 123 -22.08 7.18 1.05
N HIS A 124 -21.57 8.38 0.74
CA HIS A 124 -20.89 9.24 1.69
C HIS A 124 -21.87 9.85 2.72
N GLU A 125 -23.04 10.32 2.28
CA GLU A 125 -24.11 10.81 3.16
C GLU A 125 -24.66 9.70 4.08
N PHE A 126 -24.88 8.50 3.55
CA PHE A 126 -25.30 7.33 4.33
C PHE A 126 -24.25 6.93 5.39
N ARG A 127 -22.95 6.98 5.05
CA ARG A 127 -21.86 6.71 6.02
C ARG A 127 -21.77 7.78 7.10
N LYS A 128 -21.95 9.06 6.77
CA LYS A 128 -22.04 10.15 7.78
C LYS A 128 -23.22 9.94 8.72
N GLY A 129 -24.40 9.59 8.21
CA GLY A 129 -25.59 9.27 9.01
C GLY A 129 -25.37 8.07 9.93
N TYR A 130 -24.75 7.00 9.41
CA TYR A 130 -24.44 5.79 10.19
C TYR A 130 -23.40 6.04 11.30
N HIS A 131 -22.35 6.83 11.03
CA HIS A 131 -21.35 7.19 12.04
C HIS A 131 -21.89 8.12 13.12
N ASN A 132 -22.79 9.05 12.77
CA ASN A 132 -23.47 9.90 13.74
C ASN A 132 -24.44 9.09 14.61
N TRP A 133 -25.22 8.17 14.02
CA TRP A 133 -26.07 7.23 14.76
C TRP A 133 -25.27 6.40 15.77
N ARG A 134 -24.09 5.89 15.38
CA ARG A 134 -23.21 5.11 16.26
C ARG A 134 -22.59 5.96 17.39
N ARG A 135 -22.30 7.25 17.16
CA ARG A 135 -21.87 8.20 18.19
C ARG A 135 -22.96 8.50 19.22
N HIS A 136 -24.22 8.63 18.79
CA HIS A 136 -25.33 8.90 19.71
C HIS A 136 -25.69 7.69 20.59
N GLN A 137 -25.54 6.46 20.09
CA GLN A 137 -25.68 5.23 20.89
C GLN A 137 -24.63 5.10 22.00
N ALA A 138 -23.40 5.61 21.80
CA ALA A 138 -22.35 5.59 22.81
C ALA A 138 -22.58 6.55 24.00
N HIS A 139 -23.56 7.46 23.90
CA HIS A 139 -23.90 8.46 24.94
C HIS A 139 -25.28 8.26 25.57
N GLY A 140 -25.94 7.12 25.36
CA GLY A 140 -27.11 6.71 26.15
C GLY A 140 -28.41 7.49 25.92
N ALA A 141 -28.52 8.29 24.87
CA ALA A 141 -29.78 8.96 24.52
C ALA A 141 -30.64 8.06 23.60
N ARG A 142 -31.85 7.71 24.03
CA ARG A 142 -32.87 7.04 23.20
C ARG A 142 -33.65 8.10 22.41
N GLY A 143 -33.55 8.08 21.08
CA GLY A 143 -34.38 8.86 20.17
C GLY A 143 -34.67 8.07 18.90
N ASP A 144 -35.93 8.07 18.47
CA ASP A 144 -36.46 7.32 17.32
C ASP A 144 -35.91 7.81 15.96
N VAL A 145 -35.86 6.89 15.00
CA VAL A 145 -35.23 7.01 13.66
C VAL A 145 -35.94 8.01 12.72
N HIS A 146 -36.92 8.78 13.20
CA HIS A 146 -37.70 9.69 12.36
C HIS A 146 -37.23 11.16 12.31
N ASP A 147 -36.26 11.58 13.15
CA ASP A 147 -35.80 12.99 13.19
C ASP A 147 -34.48 13.28 12.42
N VAL A 148 -34.01 12.37 11.56
CA VAL A 148 -32.74 12.56 10.80
C VAL A 148 -32.94 13.23 9.43
N PHE A 149 -34.18 13.52 9.04
CA PHE A 149 -34.48 14.18 7.76
C PHE A 149 -35.47 15.32 7.94
N THR A 150 -35.04 16.41 8.58
CA THR A 150 -35.50 17.79 8.32
C THR A 150 -34.90 18.73 9.36
N GLN A 151 -33.89 19.51 8.99
CA GLN A 151 -33.86 20.96 9.22
C GLN A 151 -32.57 21.57 8.63
N GLU A 152 -32.80 22.70 7.97
CA GLU A 152 -31.88 23.56 7.24
C GLU A 152 -30.81 24.19 8.13
N GLU A 153 -29.63 24.45 7.58
CA GLU A 153 -28.90 25.70 7.83
C GLU A 153 -27.84 25.93 6.75
N ALA A 154 -28.19 26.78 5.79
CA ALA A 154 -27.27 27.60 5.01
C ALA A 154 -27.45 29.05 5.49
N PRO A 155 -26.36 29.78 5.71
CA PRO A 155 -26.25 31.04 4.98
C PRO A 155 -24.80 31.37 4.58
N TYR A 156 -24.60 31.88 3.36
CA TYR A 156 -23.73 33.02 3.02
C TYR A 156 -23.65 33.16 1.48
N LEU A 157 -24.72 33.67 0.90
CA LEU A 157 -24.70 34.39 -0.38
C LEU A 157 -25.76 35.49 -0.29
N THR A 158 -25.34 36.70 0.04
CA THR A 158 -26.11 37.92 -0.26
C THR A 158 -25.19 38.92 -0.94
N GLN A 159 -25.59 39.29 -2.15
CA GLN A 159 -25.11 40.48 -2.86
C GLN A 159 -25.44 41.72 -2.03
N GLN A 160 -24.46 42.61 -1.86
CA GLN A 160 -24.74 44.03 -1.85
C GLN A 160 -23.73 44.76 -2.73
N SER A 161 -24.28 45.38 -3.76
CA SER A 161 -23.73 46.49 -4.52
C SER A 161 -23.27 47.61 -3.60
N SER A 162 -22.04 48.08 -3.77
CA SER A 162 -21.74 49.50 -3.61
C SER A 162 -20.74 49.94 -4.67
N THR A 163 -21.20 50.88 -5.48
CA THR A 163 -20.44 51.70 -6.42
C THR A 163 -19.54 52.68 -5.67
N ASN A 164 -18.38 52.96 -6.30
CA ASN A 164 -17.47 54.12 -6.13
C ASN A 164 -16.11 53.79 -5.52
N GLY A 165 -15.07 53.98 -6.33
CA GLY A 165 -13.67 53.96 -5.90
C GLY A 165 -12.70 53.79 -7.07
N ILE A 166 -12.77 54.70 -8.06
CA ILE A 166 -11.67 54.89 -9.02
C ILE A 166 -10.47 55.43 -8.23
N ALA A 167 -9.34 54.73 -8.28
CA ALA A 167 -8.05 55.28 -7.90
C ALA A 167 -6.96 54.68 -8.80
N ASP A 168 -6.42 55.56 -9.66
CA ASP A 168 -5.28 55.39 -10.55
C ASP A 168 -4.08 54.71 -9.89
N TRP A 169 -3.49 53.74 -10.59
CA TRP A 169 -2.06 53.42 -10.49
C TRP A 169 -1.46 53.43 -11.90
N SER A 170 -0.82 54.55 -12.23
CA SER A 170 0.01 54.75 -13.41
C SER A 170 1.28 53.89 -13.32
N VAL A 171 1.44 52.93 -14.23
CA VAL A 171 2.71 52.20 -14.43
C VAL A 171 3.60 53.04 -15.34
N GLY A 172 4.67 53.59 -14.77
CA GLY A 172 5.79 54.15 -15.51
C GLY A 172 6.53 53.04 -16.26
N GLY A 173 6.73 53.23 -17.56
CA GLY A 173 7.44 52.29 -18.41
C GLY A 173 8.96 52.35 -18.27
N SER A 174 9.60 51.20 -18.43
CA SER A 174 10.92 51.11 -19.03
C SER A 174 11.22 49.67 -19.49
N SER A 175 11.37 49.55 -20.82
CA SER A 175 12.21 48.63 -21.62
C SER A 175 12.09 47.10 -21.44
N LEU A 176 11.34 46.50 -22.37
CA LEU A 176 11.55 45.17 -22.93
C LEU A 176 12.75 45.18 -23.87
N GLU A 177 13.86 44.54 -23.49
CA GLU A 177 14.87 44.03 -24.42
C GLU A 177 15.79 43.08 -23.64
N SER A 178 15.52 41.76 -23.69
CA SER A 178 16.48 40.65 -23.49
C SER A 178 15.74 39.31 -23.34
N ALA A 179 15.31 38.70 -24.45
CA ALA A 179 15.01 37.26 -24.48
C ALA A 179 15.16 36.73 -25.92
N GLY A 180 16.40 36.40 -26.29
CA GLY A 180 16.68 35.57 -27.46
C GLY A 180 16.74 34.11 -27.03
N ILE A 181 15.73 33.31 -27.39
CA ILE A 181 15.74 31.86 -27.19
C ILE A 181 16.19 31.19 -28.49
N LEU A 182 17.32 30.50 -28.44
CA LEU A 182 17.83 29.60 -29.48
C LEU A 182 16.95 28.34 -29.54
N MET A 183 16.28 28.13 -30.68
CA MET A 183 15.51 26.92 -30.99
C MET A 183 16.40 25.92 -31.74
N TYR A 184 16.60 24.72 -31.18
CA TYR A 184 16.98 23.53 -31.95
C TYR A 184 15.72 22.73 -32.26
N SER A 185 15.30 22.72 -33.53
CA SER A 185 14.38 21.71 -34.07
C SER A 185 14.74 21.43 -35.52
N SER A 186 15.11 20.17 -35.80
CA SER A 186 15.40 19.66 -37.13
C SER A 186 14.12 19.14 -37.78
N LYS A 187 13.41 20.03 -38.49
CA LYS A 187 12.60 19.83 -39.71
C LYS A 187 11.42 20.83 -39.74
N PRO A 188 11.32 21.70 -40.75
CA PRO A 188 10.20 22.63 -40.89
C PRO A 188 9.09 21.97 -41.72
N ASN A 189 7.83 22.15 -41.31
CA ASN A 189 6.75 22.70 -42.15
C ASN A 189 5.37 22.51 -41.50
N GLU A 190 4.49 23.46 -41.81
CA GLU A 190 3.05 23.58 -41.49
C GLU A 190 2.64 24.27 -40.18
N SER A 191 3.46 24.31 -39.12
CA SER A 191 3.14 25.09 -37.89
C SER A 191 3.72 26.50 -37.85
N SER A 192 4.66 26.86 -38.75
CA SER A 192 5.27 28.20 -38.76
C SER A 192 4.42 29.26 -39.45
N GLU A 193 3.59 28.91 -40.44
CA GLU A 193 2.75 29.89 -41.16
C GLU A 193 1.59 30.39 -40.29
N PHE A 194 0.99 29.52 -39.47
CA PHE A 194 -0.09 29.92 -38.57
C PHE A 194 0.40 30.83 -37.44
N LEU A 195 1.54 30.50 -36.81
CA LEU A 195 2.16 31.30 -35.75
C LEU A 195 2.75 32.62 -36.28
N SER A 196 3.29 32.63 -37.51
CA SER A 196 3.80 33.86 -38.13
C SER A 196 2.66 34.84 -38.48
N SER A 197 1.48 34.33 -38.85
CA SER A 197 0.29 35.18 -39.08
C SER A 197 -0.29 35.77 -37.78
N LEU A 198 -0.22 35.02 -36.67
CA LEU A 198 -0.69 35.44 -35.35
C LEU A 198 0.24 36.51 -34.75
N VAL A 199 1.56 36.36 -34.94
CA VAL A 199 2.57 37.35 -34.53
C VAL A 199 2.54 38.61 -35.41
N CYS A 200 2.17 38.51 -36.69
CA CYS A 200 1.95 39.69 -37.54
C CYS A 200 0.70 40.49 -37.14
N SER A 201 -0.36 39.81 -36.65
CA SER A 201 -1.60 40.48 -36.25
C SER A 201 -1.48 41.23 -34.91
N LEU A 202 -0.48 40.90 -34.09
CA LEU A 202 -0.20 41.54 -32.80
C LEU A 202 0.75 42.75 -32.88
N LYS A 203 1.13 43.21 -34.09
CA LYS A 203 1.97 44.39 -34.32
C LYS A 203 1.20 45.69 -34.59
N THR A 204 -0.11 45.72 -34.35
CA THR A 204 -0.88 46.98 -34.39
C THR A 204 -1.06 47.52 -32.96
N PRO A 205 -0.71 48.79 -32.68
CA PRO A 205 -0.87 49.37 -31.36
C PRO A 205 -2.35 49.70 -31.12
N GLY A 206 -3.05 48.78 -30.48
CA GLY A 206 -4.44 48.93 -30.08
C GLY A 206 -4.87 47.68 -29.32
N ALA A 207 -5.27 47.85 -28.07
CA ALA A 207 -5.60 46.82 -27.09
C ALA A 207 -6.27 45.56 -27.69
N ALA A 208 -5.55 44.44 -27.72
CA ALA A 208 -6.21 43.15 -27.76
C ALA A 208 -6.98 42.97 -26.43
N PRO A 209 -8.27 42.58 -26.45
CA PRO A 209 -9.02 42.39 -25.22
C PRO A 209 -8.37 41.28 -24.39
N PRO A 210 -8.44 41.34 -23.05
CA PRO A 210 -7.86 40.33 -22.16
C PRO A 210 -8.35 38.89 -22.45
N SER A 211 -9.47 38.73 -23.18
CA SER A 211 -9.94 37.43 -23.67
C SER A 211 -9.04 36.80 -24.73
N ALA A 212 -8.43 37.58 -25.62
CA ALA A 212 -7.59 37.05 -26.72
C ALA A 212 -6.23 36.55 -26.23
N ALA A 213 -5.66 37.19 -25.20
CA ALA A 213 -4.46 36.70 -24.52
C ALA A 213 -4.75 35.44 -23.70
N ALA A 214 -5.92 35.36 -23.04
CA ALA A 214 -6.38 34.17 -22.33
C ALA A 214 -6.67 33.00 -23.28
N GLU A 215 -7.28 33.26 -24.44
CA GLU A 215 -7.52 32.27 -25.50
C GLU A 215 -6.21 31.82 -26.14
N ALA A 216 -5.25 32.73 -26.39
CA ALA A 216 -3.91 32.37 -26.87
C ALA A 216 -3.15 31.51 -25.85
N LEU A 217 -3.27 31.79 -24.55
CA LEU A 217 -2.72 30.97 -23.48
C LEU A 217 -3.38 29.58 -23.45
N GLN A 218 -4.72 29.52 -23.58
CA GLN A 218 -5.46 28.25 -23.64
C GLN A 218 -5.13 27.42 -24.89
N LEU A 219 -4.88 28.07 -26.02
CA LEU A 219 -4.46 27.42 -27.28
C LEU A 219 -3.01 26.95 -27.21
N MET A 220 -2.10 27.72 -26.58
CA MET A 220 -0.75 27.24 -26.26
C MET A 220 -0.79 26.08 -25.27
N HIS A 221 -1.68 26.11 -24.28
CA HIS A 221 -1.91 24.99 -23.37
C HIS A 221 -2.48 23.77 -24.10
N ALA A 222 -3.37 23.94 -25.09
CA ALA A 222 -3.89 22.86 -25.90
C ALA A 222 -2.83 22.27 -26.85
N ALA A 223 -1.98 23.11 -27.44
CA ALA A 223 -0.89 22.70 -28.31
C ALA A 223 0.24 21.98 -27.55
N GLY A 224 0.57 22.45 -26.33
CA GLY A 224 1.47 21.75 -25.42
C GLY A 224 0.96 20.35 -25.08
N ARG A 225 -0.34 20.20 -24.82
CA ARG A 225 -1.01 18.92 -24.56
C ARG A 225 -1.07 17.98 -25.77
N ALA A 226 -1.07 18.51 -26.99
CA ALA A 226 -1.03 17.69 -28.21
C ALA A 226 0.39 17.19 -28.53
N ALA A 227 1.42 18.02 -28.32
CA ALA A 227 2.82 17.61 -28.44
C ALA A 227 3.24 16.60 -27.32
N GLU A 228 2.62 16.71 -26.15
CA GLU A 228 2.76 15.79 -25.01
C GLU A 228 2.35 14.35 -25.37
N GLN A 229 1.32 14.16 -26.22
CA GLN A 229 0.88 12.83 -26.69
C GLN A 229 1.94 12.07 -27.52
N GLN A 230 3.03 12.72 -27.92
CA GLN A 230 4.09 12.12 -28.72
C GLN A 230 5.42 11.94 -27.96
N GLN A 231 5.52 12.37 -26.69
CA GLN A 231 6.72 12.14 -25.86
C GLN A 231 6.74 10.75 -25.19
N PRO A 232 7.93 10.18 -24.88
CA PRO A 232 8.05 8.91 -24.17
C PRO A 232 7.22 8.91 -22.88
N GLN A 233 6.44 7.84 -22.66
CA GLN A 233 5.45 7.76 -21.57
C GLN A 233 5.99 8.25 -20.21
N TRP A 234 7.27 7.98 -19.89
CA TRP A 234 7.88 8.28 -18.60
C TRP A 234 7.94 9.78 -18.23
N LEU A 235 7.90 10.71 -19.19
CA LEU A 235 7.92 12.16 -18.95
C LEU A 235 6.54 12.74 -18.58
N ARG A 236 5.43 12.07 -18.91
CA ARG A 236 4.08 12.53 -18.56
C ARG A 236 3.73 12.35 -17.08
N PHE A 237 4.52 11.58 -16.33
CA PHE A 237 4.19 11.16 -14.97
C PHE A 237 4.58 12.18 -13.89
N PHE A 238 5.36 13.20 -14.24
CA PHE A 238 5.96 14.14 -13.29
C PHE A 238 5.32 15.52 -13.29
N PHE A 239 4.43 15.80 -14.25
CA PHE A 239 3.78 17.10 -14.35
C PHE A 239 2.56 17.15 -13.42
N ASN A 240 2.50 18.16 -12.54
CA ASN A 240 1.26 18.46 -11.83
C ASN A 240 0.36 19.35 -12.73
N PRO A 241 -0.79 18.85 -13.21
CA PRO A 241 -1.67 19.60 -14.12
C PRO A 241 -2.32 20.83 -13.48
N HIS A 242 -2.15 21.01 -12.17
CA HIS A 242 -2.71 22.12 -11.40
C HIS A 242 -1.69 23.19 -11.03
N THR A 243 -0.40 23.02 -11.34
CA THR A 243 0.58 24.06 -11.01
C THR A 243 0.57 25.15 -12.08
N PRO A 244 0.40 26.43 -11.72
CA PRO A 244 0.65 27.51 -12.65
C PRO A 244 2.12 27.42 -13.09
N LEU A 245 2.39 27.37 -14.40
CA LEU A 245 3.74 27.59 -14.91
C LEU A 245 4.19 28.98 -14.44
N LEU A 246 5.04 29.02 -13.41
CA LEU A 246 5.53 30.27 -12.87
C LEU A 246 6.52 30.85 -13.88
N SER A 247 6.16 31.98 -14.50
CA SER A 247 7.03 32.78 -15.36
C SER A 247 8.23 33.41 -14.63
N ASN A 248 8.38 33.13 -13.33
CA ASN A 248 9.34 33.75 -12.44
C ASN A 248 10.41 32.74 -12.07
N GLY A 249 11.66 33.03 -12.42
CA GLY A 249 12.83 32.15 -12.27
C GLY A 249 12.99 31.47 -10.90
N VAL A 250 13.85 30.46 -10.90
CA VAL A 250 14.11 29.55 -9.78
C VAL A 250 14.56 30.32 -8.53
N LEU A 251 13.84 30.13 -7.43
CA LEU A 251 14.19 30.72 -6.14
C LEU A 251 15.18 29.81 -5.41
N PRO A 252 16.35 30.30 -5.00
CA PRO A 252 17.27 29.49 -4.20
C PRO A 252 16.64 29.21 -2.83
N LEU A 253 16.77 27.96 -2.35
CA LEU A 253 16.26 27.58 -1.05
C LEU A 253 17.15 28.14 0.07
N ARG A 254 16.82 29.33 0.57
CA ARG A 254 17.46 30.03 1.70
C ARG A 254 16.44 30.86 2.48
N ARG A 255 16.75 31.23 3.73
CA ARG A 255 15.82 31.94 4.63
C ARG A 255 15.29 33.24 4.03
N ASP A 256 16.16 34.03 3.40
CA ASP A 256 15.81 35.32 2.78
C ASP A 256 14.74 35.18 1.68
N PHE A 257 14.61 34.00 1.06
CA PHE A 257 13.64 33.73 0.00
C PHE A 257 12.36 33.05 0.49
N LEU A 258 12.25 32.66 1.77
CA LEU A 258 11.09 31.93 2.29
C LEU A 258 9.77 32.69 2.12
N HIS A 259 9.78 34.02 2.23
CA HIS A 259 8.59 34.85 2.02
C HIS A 259 8.05 34.79 0.58
N ARG A 260 8.92 34.50 -0.41
CA ARG A 260 8.51 34.29 -1.81
C ARG A 260 8.17 32.83 -2.07
N ILE A 261 8.87 31.91 -1.41
CA ILE A 261 8.59 30.48 -1.50
C ILE A 261 7.23 30.15 -0.88
N SER A 262 6.77 30.89 0.14
CA SER A 262 5.44 30.70 0.75
C SER A 262 4.26 30.89 -0.21
N GLU A 263 4.47 31.58 -1.34
CA GLU A 263 3.47 31.70 -2.42
C GLU A 263 3.36 30.41 -3.26
N ARG A 264 4.33 29.50 -3.13
CA ARG A 264 4.53 28.32 -4.00
C ARG A 264 4.47 27.00 -3.23
N ALA A 265 4.95 26.99 -1.98
CA ALA A 265 5.07 25.81 -1.13
C ALA A 265 4.83 26.17 0.34
N ALA A 266 4.47 25.19 1.16
CA ALA A 266 4.38 25.41 2.60
C ALA A 266 5.78 25.68 3.17
N VAL A 267 5.91 26.68 4.04
CA VAL A 267 7.18 27.05 4.70
C VAL A 267 7.03 27.04 6.23
N PRO A 268 8.13 26.93 7.00
CA PRO A 268 8.09 27.00 8.46
C PRO A 268 7.39 28.27 8.96
N GLN A 269 6.46 28.11 9.89
CA GLN A 269 5.66 29.19 10.50
C GLN A 269 6.17 29.56 11.90
N TYR A 270 7.48 29.46 12.11
CA TYR A 270 8.15 29.71 13.38
C TYR A 270 9.54 30.32 13.13
N PRO A 271 10.15 31.00 14.12
CA PRO A 271 11.44 31.66 13.94
C PRO A 271 12.56 30.67 13.60
N LEU A 272 13.36 30.93 12.58
CA LEU A 272 14.49 30.07 12.17
C LEU A 272 15.85 30.57 12.69
N GLU A 273 15.83 31.52 13.62
CA GLU A 273 17.05 32.07 14.22
C GLU A 273 17.53 31.14 15.35
N SER A 274 18.84 30.91 15.42
CA SER A 274 19.46 30.04 16.43
C SER A 274 19.35 30.59 17.87
N SER A 275 19.07 31.89 18.01
CA SER A 275 18.73 32.55 19.28
C SER A 275 17.36 32.11 19.81
N ALA A 276 16.42 31.77 18.92
CA ALA A 276 15.04 31.42 19.26
C ALA A 276 14.81 29.90 19.31
N ILE A 277 15.48 29.13 18.43
CA ILE A 277 15.31 27.68 18.32
C ILE A 277 16.66 26.98 18.47
N GLN A 278 16.78 26.12 19.49
CA GLN A 278 18.00 25.40 19.84
C GLN A 278 17.84 23.90 19.58
N CYS A 279 18.95 23.24 19.21
CA CYS A 279 18.96 21.80 18.98
C CYS A 279 18.92 21.04 20.31
N TRP A 280 17.80 20.37 20.59
CA TRP A 280 17.65 19.48 21.75
C TRP A 280 17.69 17.99 21.35
N VAL A 281 17.67 17.75 20.04
CA VAL A 281 17.80 16.44 19.41
C VAL A 281 19.09 16.41 18.62
N ALA A 282 19.94 15.41 18.89
CA ALA A 282 21.00 15.00 17.98
C ALA A 282 20.51 13.79 17.18
N HIS A 283 20.76 13.76 15.87
CA HIS A 283 20.33 12.65 15.01
C HIS A 283 21.49 12.06 14.22
N VAL A 284 21.74 10.76 14.36
CA VAL A 284 22.80 10.05 13.62
C VAL A 284 22.21 9.38 12.38
N GLY A 285 22.79 9.69 11.22
CA GLY A 285 22.35 9.15 9.93
C GLY A 285 21.20 9.93 9.32
N VAL A 286 21.48 11.13 8.78
CA VAL A 286 20.48 12.08 8.24
C VAL A 286 20.00 11.66 6.84
N GLY A 287 19.48 10.44 6.71
CA GLY A 287 19.02 9.88 5.44
C GLY A 287 17.71 10.51 4.93
N GLY A 288 17.23 10.03 3.78
CA GLY A 288 15.93 10.42 3.24
C GLY A 288 14.79 10.16 4.24
N PHE A 289 14.75 8.97 4.84
CA PHE A 289 13.71 8.61 5.80
C PHE A 289 13.68 9.54 7.01
N HIS A 290 14.84 9.91 7.58
CA HIS A 290 14.86 10.86 8.69
C HIS A 290 14.27 12.22 8.32
N ARG A 291 14.69 12.74 7.17
CA ARG A 291 14.26 14.03 6.64
C ARG A 291 12.78 14.04 6.28
N SER A 292 12.23 12.95 5.77
CA SER A 292 10.81 12.83 5.47
C SER A 292 9.96 12.40 6.67
N HIS A 293 10.54 11.88 7.76
CA HIS A 293 9.77 11.32 8.88
C HIS A 293 9.98 12.11 10.17
N GLN A 294 11.07 11.84 10.91
CA GLN A 294 11.24 12.42 12.25
C GLN A 294 11.40 13.94 12.18
N CYS A 295 12.17 14.46 11.22
CA CYS A 295 12.30 15.91 11.04
C CYS A 295 10.96 16.58 10.72
N VAL A 296 10.07 15.93 9.96
CA VAL A 296 8.73 16.48 9.68
C VAL A 296 7.89 16.55 10.95
N PHE A 297 7.95 15.54 11.82
CA PHE A 297 7.28 15.60 13.12
C PHE A 297 7.86 16.69 14.03
N TYR A 298 9.18 16.88 14.04
CA TYR A 298 9.82 17.97 14.79
C TYR A 298 9.45 19.34 14.23
N ASP A 299 9.38 19.51 12.90
CA ASP A 299 8.97 20.73 12.21
C ASP A 299 7.52 21.12 12.55
N GLU A 300 6.61 20.15 12.50
CA GLU A 300 5.23 20.34 12.94
C GLU A 300 5.13 20.67 14.44
N LEU A 301 5.99 20.07 15.27
CA LEU A 301 5.98 20.31 16.70
C LEU A 301 6.48 21.72 17.01
N LEU A 302 7.54 22.19 16.35
CA LEU A 302 8.03 23.56 16.48
C LEU A 302 6.94 24.57 16.08
N ALA A 303 6.23 24.32 14.98
CA ALA A 303 5.10 25.14 14.56
C ALA A 303 3.98 25.18 15.61
N LYS A 304 3.59 24.01 16.16
CA LYS A 304 2.56 23.95 17.22
C LYS A 304 3.01 24.61 18.52
N THR A 305 4.27 24.41 18.91
CA THR A 305 4.84 25.05 20.09
C THR A 305 4.82 26.56 19.95
N HIS A 306 5.20 27.09 18.78
CA HIS A 306 5.14 28.53 18.50
C HIS A 306 3.70 29.07 18.50
N ALA A 307 2.74 28.28 17.98
CA ALA A 307 1.32 28.63 17.99
C ALA A 307 0.65 28.53 19.38
N GLY A 308 1.34 27.99 20.39
CA GLY A 308 0.86 27.90 21.78
C GLY A 308 0.27 26.54 22.16
N LEU A 309 1.12 25.55 22.44
CA LEU A 309 0.69 24.29 23.07
C LEU A 309 0.24 24.52 24.53
N PRO A 310 -0.61 23.64 25.11
CA PRO A 310 -1.09 23.74 26.50
C PRO A 310 0.05 23.70 27.53
N ASP A 311 0.00 24.52 28.59
CA ASP A 311 1.00 24.54 29.68
C ASP A 311 0.94 23.31 30.58
N ASP A 312 -0.23 22.72 30.75
CA ASP A 312 -0.40 21.50 31.52
C ASP A 312 -0.04 20.29 30.65
N LEU A 313 1.18 19.78 30.85
CA LEU A 313 1.73 18.64 30.13
C LEU A 313 2.01 17.48 31.10
N PRO A 314 1.96 16.22 30.62
CA PRO A 314 2.35 15.07 31.43
C PRO A 314 3.78 15.21 31.95
N GLU A 315 4.07 14.58 33.08
CA GLU A 315 5.41 14.57 33.67
C GLU A 315 6.47 14.08 32.68
N GLY A 316 7.60 14.79 32.60
CA GLY A 316 8.70 14.47 31.68
C GLY A 316 8.46 14.91 30.23
N VAL A 317 7.33 15.53 29.90
CA VAL A 317 7.05 16.10 28.57
C VAL A 317 7.37 17.59 28.55
N HIS A 318 8.05 18.05 27.50
CA HIS A 318 8.42 19.46 27.34
C HIS A 318 8.04 19.98 25.95
N LYS A 319 7.66 21.26 25.83
CA LYS A 319 7.21 21.87 24.56
C LYS A 319 8.32 22.10 23.54
N GLY A 320 9.53 22.42 24.00
CA GLY A 320 10.71 22.58 23.16
C GLY A 320 11.55 23.78 23.57
N PRO A 321 12.41 24.30 22.67
CA PRO A 321 12.47 24.01 21.23
C PRO A 321 13.13 22.65 20.90
N TRP A 322 12.42 21.76 20.20
CA TRP A 322 12.92 20.43 19.80
C TRP A 322 13.52 20.41 18.39
N ALA A 323 14.43 21.33 18.09
CA ALA A 323 15.14 21.30 16.81
C ALA A 323 16.23 20.21 16.79
N VAL A 324 16.67 19.90 15.58
CA VAL A 324 17.58 18.79 15.28
C VAL A 324 18.93 19.31 14.82
N CYS A 325 19.99 18.76 15.42
CA CYS A 325 21.33 18.76 14.85
C CYS A 325 21.60 17.38 14.23
N GLY A 326 21.89 17.36 12.93
CA GLY A 326 22.32 16.16 12.23
C GLY A 326 23.74 15.76 12.59
N ILE A 327 24.03 14.46 12.54
CA ILE A 327 25.38 13.90 12.67
C ILE A 327 25.62 12.90 11.54
N GLY A 328 26.66 13.17 10.75
CA GLY A 328 27.21 12.24 9.76
C GLY A 328 28.50 11.61 10.26
N ILE A 329 28.65 10.31 10.06
CA ILE A 329 29.85 9.54 10.44
C ILE A 329 30.46 8.77 9.26
N LEU A 330 29.73 8.64 8.16
CA LEU A 330 30.16 7.92 6.96
C LEU A 330 30.67 8.90 5.89
N PRO A 331 31.63 8.50 5.04
CA PRO A 331 32.13 9.36 3.96
C PRO A 331 31.04 9.92 3.03
N GLY A 332 29.98 9.14 2.79
CA GLY A 332 28.84 9.55 1.97
C GLY A 332 28.05 10.74 2.54
N ASP A 333 28.12 10.98 3.86
CA ASP A 333 27.39 12.05 4.53
C ASP A 333 27.96 13.44 4.20
N LYS A 334 29.25 13.52 3.81
CA LYS A 334 29.94 14.79 3.58
C LYS A 334 29.29 15.63 2.48
N ARG A 335 28.94 15.00 1.35
CA ARG A 335 28.30 15.71 0.22
C ARG A 335 26.97 16.31 0.66
N MET A 336 26.15 15.53 1.35
CA MET A 336 24.86 15.98 1.86
C MET A 336 25.03 17.12 2.88
N SER A 337 25.97 16.98 3.82
CA SER A 337 26.29 18.03 4.81
C SER A 337 26.58 19.37 4.14
N ASN A 338 27.46 19.38 3.13
CA ASN A 338 27.84 20.59 2.40
C ASN A 338 26.63 21.23 1.70
N VAL A 339 25.81 20.42 1.02
CA VAL A 339 24.63 20.91 0.32
C VAL A 339 23.60 21.50 1.29
N LEU A 340 23.32 20.81 2.40
CA LEU A 340 22.40 21.31 3.42
C LEU A 340 22.93 22.60 4.07
N HIS A 341 24.23 22.68 4.33
CA HIS A 341 24.86 23.90 4.85
C HIS A 341 24.71 25.10 3.89
N GLU A 342 24.91 24.91 2.59
CA GLU A 342 24.69 25.95 1.57
C GLU A 342 23.22 26.46 1.54
N GLN A 343 22.28 25.62 1.94
CA GLN A 343 20.84 25.92 2.03
C GLN A 343 20.40 26.32 3.45
N GLU A 344 21.35 26.65 4.35
CA GLU A 344 21.06 27.03 5.74
C GLU A 344 20.23 25.97 6.49
N PHE A 345 20.48 24.70 6.13
CA PHE A 345 19.85 23.47 6.59
C PHE A 345 18.37 23.30 6.21
N LEU A 346 17.86 24.17 5.34
CA LEU A 346 16.54 24.00 4.73
C LEU A 346 16.60 22.94 3.63
N TYR A 347 15.51 22.17 3.54
CA TYR A 347 15.25 21.26 2.43
C TYR A 347 13.75 21.09 2.26
N THR A 348 13.35 20.53 1.12
CA THR A 348 11.96 20.38 0.73
C THR A 348 11.55 18.91 0.80
N VAL A 349 10.42 18.64 1.44
CA VAL A 349 9.71 17.37 1.36
C VAL A 349 8.64 17.48 0.28
N LEU A 350 8.82 16.73 -0.79
CA LEU A 350 7.82 16.51 -1.83
C LEU A 350 6.91 15.35 -1.42
N THR A 351 5.70 15.68 -1.00
CA THR A 351 4.67 14.71 -0.64
C THR A 351 3.79 14.43 -1.86
N ARG A 352 3.76 13.17 -2.31
CA ARG A 352 3.00 12.75 -3.49
C ARG A 352 2.10 11.56 -3.18
N SER A 353 0.80 11.71 -3.41
CA SER A 353 -0.22 10.67 -3.40
C SER A 353 -1.28 10.98 -4.46
N GLN A 354 -2.27 10.10 -4.63
CA GLN A 354 -3.38 10.37 -5.56
C GLN A 354 -4.19 11.62 -5.20
N ARG A 355 -4.14 12.07 -3.94
CA ARG A 355 -4.90 13.21 -3.43
C ARG A 355 -4.03 14.41 -3.08
N VAL A 356 -2.75 14.17 -2.81
CA VAL A 356 -1.82 15.16 -2.27
C VAL A 356 -0.65 15.32 -3.21
N CYS A 357 -0.38 16.55 -3.62
CA CYS A 357 0.80 16.91 -4.36
C CYS A 357 1.31 18.22 -3.78
N GLU A 358 2.22 18.11 -2.82
CA GLU A 358 2.62 19.24 -1.99
C GLU A 358 4.14 19.28 -1.85
N ALA A 359 4.72 20.48 -1.97
CA ALA A 359 6.06 20.78 -1.50
C ALA A 359 5.96 21.49 -0.15
N ARG A 360 6.74 21.03 0.83
CA ARG A 360 6.91 21.70 2.13
C ARG A 360 8.39 21.88 2.42
N VAL A 361 8.80 23.11 2.66
CA VAL A 361 10.13 23.42 3.21
C VAL A 361 10.15 23.07 4.69
N ILE A 362 11.17 22.32 5.10
CA ILE A 362 11.42 21.90 6.48
C ILE A 362 12.55 22.74 7.06
N GLY A 363 12.32 23.27 8.27
CA GLY A 363 13.29 24.08 9.02
C GLY A 363 13.66 23.50 10.38
N ALA A 364 13.24 22.28 10.72
CA ALA A 364 13.57 21.66 12.00
C ALA A 364 15.03 21.16 12.09
N LEU A 365 15.68 20.90 10.95
CA LEU A 365 17.11 20.63 10.89
C LEU A 365 17.84 21.97 10.89
N MET A 366 18.56 22.26 11.98
CA MET A 366 19.14 23.58 12.22
C MET A 366 20.67 23.61 12.14
N ASP A 367 21.29 22.44 12.24
CA ASP A 367 22.75 22.28 12.22
C ASP A 367 23.12 20.87 11.76
N PHE A 368 24.37 20.67 11.37
CA PHE A 368 24.93 19.38 10.97
C PHE A 368 26.39 19.29 11.41
N VAL A 369 26.78 18.18 12.03
CA VAL A 369 28.17 17.87 12.40
C VAL A 369 28.66 16.69 11.57
N TYR A 370 29.67 16.92 10.73
CA TYR A 370 30.38 15.83 10.08
C TYR A 370 31.54 15.36 10.97
N ALA A 371 31.26 14.32 11.75
CA ALA A 371 32.11 13.87 12.85
C ALA A 371 33.58 13.60 12.49
N PRO A 372 33.93 13.05 11.30
CA PRO A 372 35.33 12.84 10.90
C PRO A 372 36.16 14.12 10.81
N GLU A 373 35.57 15.26 10.49
CA GLU A 373 36.28 16.54 10.34
C GLU A 373 36.05 17.48 11.52
N GLU A 374 35.02 17.23 12.33
CA GLU A 374 34.59 18.13 13.40
C GLU A 374 34.48 17.44 14.79
N PRO A 375 35.53 16.72 15.26
CA PRO A 375 35.46 15.94 16.50
C PRO A 375 35.16 16.79 17.74
N LEU A 376 35.66 18.02 17.82
CA LEU A 376 35.40 18.92 18.95
C LEU A 376 33.95 19.39 18.98
N ARG A 377 33.35 19.72 17.81
CA ARG A 377 31.93 20.08 17.74
C ARG A 377 31.04 18.91 18.10
N LEU A 378 31.38 17.69 17.66
CA LEU A 378 30.67 16.49 18.06
C LEU A 378 30.66 16.33 19.59
N LYS A 379 31.82 16.43 20.23
CA LYS A 379 31.90 16.33 21.71
C LYS A 379 31.10 17.43 22.40
N GLY A 380 31.17 18.66 21.89
CA GLY A 380 30.39 19.79 22.39
C GLY A 380 28.89 19.50 22.35
N LEU A 381 28.39 19.03 21.20
CA LEU A 381 26.98 18.65 21.02
C LEU A 381 26.54 17.54 21.98
N LEU A 382 27.36 16.50 22.15
CA LEU A 382 27.05 15.38 23.05
C LEU A 382 27.10 15.77 24.54
N LEU A 383 27.95 16.74 24.91
CA LEU A 383 28.06 17.28 26.26
C LEU A 383 27.00 18.32 26.60
N ASP A 384 26.41 18.98 25.60
CA ASP A 384 25.42 20.03 25.82
C ASP A 384 24.23 19.50 26.64
N ILE A 385 23.94 20.15 27.77
CA ILE A 385 22.85 19.75 28.67
C ILE A 385 21.48 19.81 27.97
N ARG A 386 21.36 20.65 26.94
CA ARG A 386 20.15 20.79 26.13
C ARG A 386 19.90 19.60 25.20
N THR A 387 20.93 18.83 24.85
CA THR A 387 20.78 17.58 24.09
C THR A 387 20.13 16.54 24.98
N LYS A 388 18.82 16.35 24.80
CA LYS A 388 17.96 15.44 25.59
C LYS A 388 17.73 14.11 24.88
N LEU A 389 17.76 14.11 23.55
CA LEU A 389 17.58 12.93 22.71
C LEU A 389 18.76 12.73 21.76
N LEU A 390 19.24 11.49 21.66
CA LEU A 390 20.10 11.03 20.57
C LEU A 390 19.30 10.00 19.76
N SER A 391 18.83 10.40 18.57
CA SER A 391 18.03 9.55 17.69
C SER A 391 18.84 9.01 16.52
N LEU A 392 18.42 7.90 15.93
CA LEU A 392 19.22 7.18 14.92
C LEU A 392 18.37 6.62 13.77
N THR A 393 18.85 6.78 12.53
CA THR A 393 18.49 5.93 11.38
C THR A 393 19.76 5.46 10.69
N ILE A 394 20.31 4.35 11.18
CA ILE A 394 21.66 3.86 10.82
C ILE A 394 21.63 2.55 10.03
N THR A 395 20.45 2.07 9.65
CA THR A 395 20.20 0.76 9.02
C THR A 395 20.54 -0.42 9.93
N GLU A 396 20.13 -1.63 9.55
CA GLU A 396 20.41 -2.88 10.26
C GLU A 396 21.90 -3.11 10.49
N LYS A 397 22.74 -2.72 9.52
CA LYS A 397 24.20 -2.88 9.61
C LYS A 397 24.83 -1.95 10.66
N GLY A 398 24.19 -0.83 10.96
CA GLY A 398 24.67 0.14 11.95
C GLY A 398 24.68 -0.38 13.40
N TYR A 399 23.97 -1.47 13.68
CA TYR A 399 23.92 -2.13 14.99
C TYR A 399 25.14 -3.01 15.25
N CYS A 400 25.99 -3.21 14.24
CA CYS A 400 27.21 -4.02 14.32
C CYS A 400 26.95 -5.43 14.90
N MET A 401 25.87 -6.07 14.47
CA MET A 401 25.41 -7.36 14.99
C MET A 401 25.92 -8.51 14.11
N ALA A 402 26.49 -9.53 14.75
CA ALA A 402 26.88 -10.79 14.11
C ALA A 402 25.66 -11.70 13.91
N THR A 403 25.85 -12.80 13.18
CA THR A 403 24.77 -13.77 12.88
C THR A 403 24.21 -14.47 14.12
N ASN A 404 24.98 -14.55 15.21
CA ASN A 404 24.51 -15.08 16.50
C ASN A 404 23.69 -14.06 17.31
N GLY A 405 23.50 -12.84 16.79
CA GLY A 405 22.75 -11.78 17.45
C GLY A 405 23.53 -10.97 18.49
N ASP A 406 24.83 -11.20 18.65
CA ASP A 406 25.72 -10.43 19.53
C ASP A 406 26.54 -9.40 18.76
N LEU A 407 27.22 -8.50 19.48
CA LEU A 407 28.16 -7.54 18.92
C LEU A 407 29.23 -8.24 18.09
N ASP A 408 29.33 -7.87 16.81
CA ASP A 408 30.38 -8.33 15.93
C ASP A 408 31.69 -7.60 16.20
N LYS A 409 32.48 -8.18 17.10
CA LYS A 409 33.82 -7.70 17.45
C LYS A 409 34.84 -7.91 16.33
N SER A 410 34.49 -8.65 15.26
CA SER A 410 35.42 -8.90 14.15
C SER A 410 35.54 -7.69 13.22
N LEU A 411 34.50 -6.85 13.15
CA LEU A 411 34.43 -5.65 12.32
C LEU A 411 35.57 -4.67 12.64
N ALA A 412 36.24 -4.19 11.59
CA ALA A 412 37.36 -3.26 11.73
C ALA A 412 36.96 -1.96 12.46
N ALA A 413 35.81 -1.38 12.11
CA ALA A 413 35.30 -0.16 12.76
C ALA A 413 35.01 -0.37 14.26
N VAL A 414 34.43 -1.52 14.64
CA VAL A 414 34.18 -1.85 16.06
C VAL A 414 35.50 -2.01 16.81
N LYS A 415 36.49 -2.72 16.25
CA LYS A 415 37.82 -2.87 16.87
C LYS A 415 38.50 -1.53 17.10
N GLN A 416 38.43 -0.64 16.12
CA GLN A 416 39.03 0.70 16.20
C GLN A 416 38.34 1.55 17.28
N ASP A 417 37.00 1.54 17.32
CA ASP A 417 36.25 2.26 18.35
C ASP A 417 36.52 1.69 19.75
N LEU A 418 36.59 0.36 19.92
CA LEU A 418 36.95 -0.26 21.21
C LEU A 418 38.35 0.14 21.67
N ALA A 419 39.32 0.17 20.75
CA ALA A 419 40.68 0.60 21.07
C ALA A 419 40.73 2.09 21.46
N LEU A 420 39.98 2.93 20.74
CA LEU A 420 39.84 4.36 21.01
C LEU A 420 39.24 4.59 22.41
N MET A 421 38.12 3.91 22.73
CA MET A 421 37.37 4.12 23.97
C MET A 421 38.08 3.61 25.22
N LYS A 422 39.07 2.72 25.09
CA LYS A 422 39.93 2.25 26.20
C LYS A 422 40.98 3.29 26.63
N CYS A 423 41.17 4.37 25.88
CA CYS A 423 42.08 5.44 26.29
C CYS A 423 41.58 6.14 27.56
N LYS A 424 42.44 6.24 28.59
CA LYS A 424 42.08 6.80 29.91
C LYS A 424 41.60 8.26 29.84
N ASP A 425 42.14 9.06 28.92
CA ASP A 425 41.91 10.50 28.83
C ASP A 425 41.19 10.92 27.53
N ILE A 426 40.15 10.18 27.15
CA ILE A 426 39.40 10.44 25.91
C ILE A 426 38.79 11.86 25.80
N ARG A 427 38.60 12.54 26.94
CA ARG A 427 38.18 13.95 26.97
C ARG A 427 39.24 14.89 26.39
N LYS A 428 40.52 14.62 26.66
CA LYS A 428 41.66 15.46 26.24
C LYS A 428 42.16 15.15 24.83
N GLN A 429 41.75 14.03 24.23
CA GLN A 429 42.13 13.69 22.87
C GLN A 429 41.34 14.52 21.86
N GLU A 430 42.01 15.43 21.14
CA GLU A 430 41.36 16.28 20.13
C GLU A 430 40.84 15.46 18.93
N SER A 431 41.57 14.43 18.51
CA SER A 431 41.21 13.54 17.40
C SER A 431 40.55 12.23 17.88
N CYS A 432 39.38 12.33 18.49
CA CYS A 432 38.59 11.18 18.91
C CYS A 432 37.26 11.14 18.16
N THR A 433 37.27 10.54 16.96
CA THR A 433 36.05 10.33 16.18
C THR A 433 35.71 8.83 16.13
N PRO A 434 34.57 8.43 16.70
CA PRO A 434 34.05 7.08 16.54
C PRO A 434 33.64 6.80 15.08
N GLN A 435 33.91 5.60 14.60
CA GLN A 435 33.50 5.14 13.28
C GLN A 435 32.14 4.44 13.27
N THR A 436 31.67 4.02 14.45
CA THR A 436 30.38 3.35 14.62
C THR A 436 29.42 4.21 15.44
N ALA A 437 28.13 4.02 15.21
CA ALA A 437 27.09 4.63 16.04
C ALA A 437 27.20 4.19 17.51
N LEU A 438 27.60 2.93 17.76
CA LEU A 438 27.81 2.40 19.11
C LEU A 438 28.94 3.14 19.84
N GLY A 439 30.07 3.36 19.17
CA GLY A 439 31.19 4.13 19.70
C GLY A 439 30.80 5.58 19.99
N LEU A 440 29.98 6.20 19.12
CA LEU A 440 29.44 7.55 19.33
C LEU A 440 28.50 7.64 20.54
N ILE A 441 27.57 6.70 20.67
CA ILE A 441 26.67 6.61 21.83
C ILE A 441 27.51 6.45 23.11
N TYR A 442 28.46 5.52 23.12
CA TYR A 442 29.34 5.30 24.27
C TYR A 442 30.14 6.57 24.62
N LEU A 443 30.74 7.23 23.63
CA LEU A 443 31.48 8.48 23.83
C LEU A 443 30.60 9.54 24.49
N GLY A 444 29.42 9.81 23.94
CA GLY A 444 28.50 10.82 24.48
C GLY A 444 28.06 10.49 25.91
N LEU A 445 27.67 9.25 26.18
CA LEU A 445 27.27 8.81 27.52
C LEU A 445 28.43 8.87 28.51
N LYS A 446 29.63 8.46 28.09
CA LYS A 446 30.85 8.54 28.91
C LYS A 446 31.08 9.99 29.29
N LEU A 447 31.20 10.89 28.31
CA LEU A 447 31.41 12.33 28.52
C LEU A 447 30.42 12.94 29.51
N ARG A 448 29.13 12.61 29.40
CA ARG A 448 28.08 13.13 30.30
C ARG A 448 28.18 12.58 31.71
N ARG A 449 28.34 11.25 31.89
CA ARG A 449 28.54 10.62 33.22
C ARG A 449 29.68 11.29 33.96
N ASP A 450 30.77 11.41 33.25
CA ASP A 450 32.05 11.98 33.64
C ASP A 450 31.97 13.47 34.02
N ALA A 451 31.04 14.21 33.42
CA ALA A 451 30.71 15.59 33.73
C ALA A 451 29.52 15.74 34.70
N LYS A 452 28.98 14.63 35.22
CA LYS A 452 27.77 14.58 36.07
C LYS A 452 26.53 15.21 35.42
N ILE A 453 26.45 15.13 34.10
CA ILE A 453 25.28 15.57 33.32
C ILE A 453 24.35 14.37 33.12
N ARG A 454 23.03 14.59 33.26
CA ARG A 454 21.99 13.58 33.02
C ARG A 454 22.15 12.99 31.61
N PRO A 455 22.04 11.66 31.40
CA PRO A 455 22.11 11.07 30.07
C PRO A 455 21.01 11.60 29.14
N PHE A 456 21.24 11.52 27.83
CA PHE A 456 20.18 11.61 26.83
C PHE A 456 19.48 10.26 26.69
N THR A 457 18.23 10.27 26.24
CA THR A 457 17.55 9.05 25.78
C THR A 457 18.08 8.67 24.40
N VAL A 458 18.32 7.38 24.15
CA VAL A 458 18.82 6.88 22.86
C VAL A 458 17.65 6.25 22.09
N LEU A 459 17.21 6.90 21.02
CA LEU A 459 15.97 6.58 20.31
C LEU A 459 16.27 6.02 18.92
N SER A 460 16.23 4.70 18.76
CA SER A 460 16.29 4.10 17.43
C SER A 460 15.02 4.40 16.65
N CYS A 461 15.18 4.74 15.37
CA CYS A 461 14.11 4.90 14.38
C CYS A 461 14.36 4.01 13.15
N ASP A 462 15.15 2.93 13.28
CA ASP A 462 15.31 1.94 12.21
C ASP A 462 14.16 0.93 12.22
N ASN A 463 13.86 0.36 11.05
CA ASN A 463 12.79 -0.64 10.87
C ASN A 463 13.24 -2.04 11.29
N ILE A 464 13.63 -2.20 12.55
CA ILE A 464 14.06 -3.47 13.17
C ILE A 464 13.11 -3.80 14.31
N PRO A 465 12.62 -5.05 14.43
CA PRO A 465 11.79 -5.45 15.57
C PRO A 465 12.50 -5.19 16.89
N ASN A 466 11.78 -4.63 17.86
CA ASN A 466 12.34 -4.30 19.17
C ASN A 466 13.64 -3.47 19.09
N ASN A 467 13.73 -2.54 18.13
CA ASN A 467 14.95 -1.77 17.82
C ASN A 467 15.63 -1.15 19.06
N GLY A 468 14.86 -0.62 20.02
CA GLY A 468 15.37 -0.07 21.28
C GLY A 468 16.01 -1.14 22.18
N LYS A 469 15.36 -2.29 22.37
CA LYS A 469 15.91 -3.42 23.15
C LYS A 469 17.19 -3.96 22.49
N LEU A 470 17.20 -4.10 21.17
CA LEU A 470 18.40 -4.53 20.42
C LEU A 470 19.54 -3.52 20.57
N LEU A 471 19.28 -2.23 20.40
CA LEU A 471 20.28 -1.19 20.55
C LEU A 471 20.86 -1.18 21.98
N LYS A 472 20.01 -1.30 23.00
CA LYS A 472 20.45 -1.43 24.40
C LYS A 472 21.39 -2.61 24.58
N LYS A 473 21.06 -3.78 24.03
CA LYS A 473 21.92 -4.97 24.07
C LYS A 473 23.29 -4.69 23.46
N MET A 474 23.32 -4.13 22.25
CA MET A 474 24.57 -3.84 21.52
C MET A 474 25.44 -2.81 22.25
N VAL A 475 24.84 -1.73 22.77
CA VAL A 475 25.56 -0.70 23.52
C VAL A 475 26.10 -1.25 24.83
N ILE A 476 25.36 -2.09 25.56
CA ILE A 476 25.84 -2.73 26.78
C ILE A 476 27.01 -3.67 26.48
N GLN A 477 26.91 -4.50 25.44
CA GLN A 477 28.01 -5.39 25.03
C GLN A 477 29.24 -4.59 24.63
N PHE A 478 29.09 -3.54 23.82
CA PHE A 478 30.19 -2.63 23.48
C PHE A 478 30.81 -2.00 24.72
N ALA A 479 29.99 -1.47 25.62
CA ALA A 479 30.47 -0.86 26.86
C ALA A 479 31.20 -1.86 27.77
N THR A 480 30.76 -3.12 27.80
CA THR A 480 31.36 -4.19 28.63
C THR A 480 32.79 -4.49 28.19
N GLU A 481 33.07 -4.44 26.89
CA GLU A 481 34.41 -4.62 26.35
C GLU A 481 35.37 -3.47 26.69
N VAL A 482 34.84 -2.29 27.03
CA VAL A 482 35.61 -1.09 27.36
C VAL A 482 35.73 -0.91 28.88
N ASP A 483 34.60 -0.85 29.58
CA ASP A 483 34.44 -0.55 31.00
C ASP A 483 33.13 -1.17 31.53
N VAL A 484 33.25 -2.24 32.34
CA VAL A 484 32.12 -2.97 32.93
C VAL A 484 31.28 -2.09 33.86
N GLU A 485 31.89 -1.14 34.57
CA GLU A 485 31.15 -0.20 35.42
C GLU A 485 30.33 0.76 34.57
N MET A 486 30.87 1.19 33.42
CA MET A 486 30.11 1.98 32.44
C MET A 486 28.93 1.18 31.87
N ALA A 487 29.13 -0.10 31.51
CA ALA A 487 28.03 -0.94 31.05
C ALA A 487 26.90 -1.04 32.09
N THR A 488 27.27 -1.22 33.36
CA THR A 488 26.33 -1.25 34.49
C THR A 488 25.59 0.08 34.65
N TRP A 489 26.31 1.20 34.54
CA TRP A 489 25.73 2.53 34.61
C TRP A 489 24.75 2.79 33.45
N ILE A 490 25.13 2.46 32.21
CA ILE A 490 24.26 2.60 31.04
C ILE A 490 22.98 1.80 31.23
N SER A 491 23.10 0.54 31.67
CA SER A 491 21.94 -0.34 31.87
C SER A 491 20.90 0.23 32.84
N LYS A 492 21.36 0.93 33.89
CA LYS A 492 20.54 1.52 34.96
C LYS A 492 20.00 2.92 34.62
N HIS A 493 20.78 3.76 33.95
CA HIS A 493 20.48 5.20 33.83
C HIS A 493 20.04 5.64 32.44
N VAL A 494 20.23 4.82 31.40
CA VAL A 494 19.93 5.19 30.01
C VAL A 494 18.73 4.41 29.51
N CYS A 495 17.78 5.14 28.91
CA CYS A 495 16.61 4.55 28.29
C CYS A 495 16.80 4.38 26.78
N PHE A 496 16.28 3.27 26.27
CA PHE A 496 16.29 2.87 24.87
C PHE A 496 14.87 2.44 24.46
N PRO A 497 13.93 3.40 24.31
CA PRO A 497 12.58 3.10 23.89
C PRO A 497 12.57 2.43 22.50
N CYS A 498 11.70 1.43 22.33
CA CYS A 498 11.41 0.89 21.00
C CYS A 498 10.55 1.87 20.21
N THR A 499 10.62 1.79 18.88
CA THR A 499 9.75 2.57 17.99
C THR A 499 9.28 1.73 16.82
N MET A 500 8.05 2.03 16.35
CA MET A 500 7.59 1.62 15.03
C MET A 500 7.50 2.87 14.17
N VAL A 501 8.20 2.83 13.04
CA VAL A 501 8.26 3.93 12.08
C VAL A 501 7.70 3.47 10.73
N ASP A 502 6.94 4.35 10.08
CA ASP A 502 6.34 4.04 8.78
C ASP A 502 6.12 5.31 7.95
N ARG A 503 6.79 5.37 6.80
CA ARG A 503 6.59 6.33 5.69
C ARG A 503 7.44 5.87 4.51
N ILE A 504 6.82 5.50 3.40
CA ILE A 504 7.53 5.17 2.16
C ILE A 504 8.24 6.43 1.67
N THR A 505 9.56 6.32 1.55
CA THR A 505 10.46 7.41 1.17
C THR A 505 11.41 6.88 0.11
N PRO A 506 11.07 7.02 -1.18
CA PRO A 506 11.94 6.60 -2.28
C PRO A 506 13.28 7.34 -2.27
N VAL A 507 14.26 6.78 -2.98
CA VAL A 507 15.54 7.47 -3.22
C VAL A 507 15.28 8.67 -4.14
N THR A 508 15.83 9.81 -3.76
CA THR A 508 15.74 11.03 -4.56
C THR A 508 16.74 10.96 -5.71
N GLY A 509 16.25 10.77 -6.94
CA GLY A 509 16.99 10.98 -8.18
C GLY A 509 16.93 12.43 -8.70
N THR A 510 17.67 12.69 -9.79
CA THR A 510 17.77 14.01 -10.44
C THR A 510 16.44 14.51 -10.99
N GLU A 511 15.56 13.60 -11.38
CA GLU A 511 14.20 13.87 -11.84
C GLU A 511 13.33 14.55 -10.79
N HIS A 512 13.54 14.24 -9.50
CA HIS A 512 12.78 14.87 -8.43
C HIS A 512 13.26 16.29 -8.14
N ILE A 513 14.55 16.57 -8.35
CA ILE A 513 15.12 17.91 -8.28
C ILE A 513 14.55 18.76 -9.42
N ALA A 514 14.59 18.24 -10.64
CA ALA A 514 14.02 18.91 -11.81
C ALA A 514 12.52 19.19 -11.63
N LEU A 515 11.75 18.21 -11.13
CA LEU A 515 10.34 18.39 -10.85
C LEU A 515 10.07 19.49 -9.82
N LEU A 516 10.89 19.62 -8.77
CA LEU A 516 10.71 20.69 -7.80
C LEU A 516 10.97 22.07 -8.43
N GLU A 517 12.00 22.15 -9.28
CA GLU A 517 12.35 23.35 -10.01
C GLU A 517 11.26 23.74 -11.03
N GLU A 518 10.74 22.78 -11.78
CA GLU A 518 9.72 22.99 -12.82
C GLU A 518 8.33 23.27 -12.24
N ASP A 519 7.85 22.45 -11.31
CA ASP A 519 6.51 22.61 -10.72
C ASP A 519 6.49 23.80 -9.76
N TYR A 520 7.47 23.90 -8.84
CA TYR A 520 7.41 24.86 -7.74
C TYR A 520 8.35 26.05 -7.92
N GLY A 521 9.25 26.04 -8.90
CA GLY A 521 10.25 27.10 -9.06
C GLY A 521 11.20 27.20 -7.86
N ILE A 522 11.45 26.11 -7.14
CA ILE A 522 12.32 26.07 -5.95
C ILE A 522 13.61 25.33 -6.30
N GLY A 523 14.74 26.02 -6.19
CA GLY A 523 16.08 25.46 -6.38
C GLY A 523 16.58 24.78 -5.11
N ASP A 524 16.09 23.57 -4.85
CA ASP A 524 16.60 22.68 -3.78
C ASP A 524 17.52 21.62 -4.39
N LYS A 525 18.76 21.58 -3.92
CA LYS A 525 19.79 20.63 -4.39
C LYS A 525 19.72 19.28 -3.70
N TRP A 526 18.94 19.14 -2.63
CA TRP A 526 18.83 17.90 -1.87
C TRP A 526 17.42 17.70 -1.30
N PRO A 527 16.35 17.66 -2.12
CA PRO A 527 15.00 17.42 -1.62
C PRO A 527 14.85 15.98 -1.11
N VAL A 528 13.67 15.67 -0.59
CA VAL A 528 13.26 14.30 -0.31
C VAL A 528 11.83 14.07 -0.78
N VAL A 529 11.56 12.89 -1.33
CA VAL A 529 10.23 12.50 -1.79
C VAL A 529 9.66 11.48 -0.82
N ALA A 530 8.37 11.61 -0.50
CA ALA A 530 7.68 10.65 0.33
C ALA A 530 6.19 10.56 -0.01
N GLU A 531 5.56 9.47 0.41
CA GLU A 531 4.10 9.37 0.42
C GLU A 531 3.48 10.32 1.48
N ASP A 532 2.17 10.53 1.41
CA ASP A 532 1.40 11.35 2.38
C ASP A 532 1.23 10.67 3.74
N PHE A 533 1.11 9.34 3.76
CA PHE A 533 1.03 8.59 5.00
C PHE A 533 2.33 8.65 5.79
N LYS A 534 2.24 8.96 7.08
CA LYS A 534 3.33 8.84 8.04
C LYS A 534 2.77 8.38 9.40
N GLN A 535 3.51 7.51 10.09
CA GLN A 535 3.17 7.05 11.43
C GLN A 535 4.42 6.86 12.28
N TRP A 536 4.35 7.27 13.54
CA TRP A 536 5.40 7.06 14.53
C TRP A 536 4.78 6.59 15.84
N VAL A 537 5.10 5.37 16.24
CA VAL A 537 4.74 4.80 17.54
C VAL A 537 6.01 4.72 18.38
N ILE A 538 5.96 5.21 19.61
CA ILE A 538 7.13 5.40 20.47
C ILE A 538 6.84 4.80 21.84
N GLY A 539 7.76 4.00 22.35
CA GLY A 539 7.71 3.49 23.71
C GLY A 539 7.88 4.63 24.74
N ASP A 540 7.00 4.71 25.73
CA ASP A 540 7.05 5.73 26.79
C ASP A 540 8.09 5.38 27.85
N ASN A 541 9.37 5.42 27.46
CA ASN A 541 10.50 5.11 28.33
C ASN A 541 11.66 6.06 28.03
N PHE A 542 11.74 7.15 28.79
CA PHE A 542 12.73 8.21 28.59
C PHE A 542 13.50 8.49 29.87
N CYS A 543 14.83 8.60 29.77
CA CYS A 543 15.69 8.92 30.90
C CYS A 543 15.95 10.42 31.04
N ASN A 544 15.41 11.24 30.14
CA ASN A 544 15.39 12.70 30.15
C ASN A 544 14.03 13.18 29.64
N GLU A 545 13.78 14.48 29.60
CA GLU A 545 12.51 14.98 29.06
C GLU A 545 12.33 14.55 27.59
N ARG A 546 11.07 14.46 27.15
CA ARG A 546 10.70 14.11 25.78
C ARG A 546 9.82 15.19 25.14
N PRO A 547 9.78 15.25 23.80
CA PRO A 547 8.82 16.07 23.08
C PRO A 547 7.37 15.67 23.38
N PHE A 548 6.46 16.63 23.25
CA PHE A 548 5.03 16.35 23.23
C PHE A 548 4.61 15.75 21.87
N PHE A 549 5.13 14.55 21.58
CA PHE A 549 4.95 13.84 20.32
C PHE A 549 3.48 13.66 19.93
N GLU A 550 2.60 13.46 20.91
CA GLU A 550 1.16 13.28 20.74
C GLU A 550 0.51 14.51 20.09
N ALA A 551 1.05 15.71 20.32
CA ALA A 551 0.53 16.93 19.72
C ALA A 551 0.64 16.94 18.19
N VAL A 552 1.56 16.16 17.61
CA VAL A 552 1.77 16.04 16.16
C VAL A 552 1.33 14.68 15.60
N GLY A 553 0.53 13.92 16.36
CA GLY A 553 -0.09 12.69 15.89
C GLY A 553 0.76 11.42 16.05
N CYS A 554 1.90 11.50 16.75
CA CYS A 554 2.60 10.29 17.17
C CYS A 554 1.80 9.55 18.24
N LEU A 555 1.97 8.22 18.32
CA LEU A 555 1.40 7.41 19.39
C LEU A 555 2.48 7.08 20.41
N VAL A 556 2.33 7.59 21.63
CA VAL A 556 3.20 7.20 22.76
C VAL A 556 2.51 6.09 23.54
N VAL A 557 3.17 4.93 23.63
CA VAL A 557 2.57 3.69 24.15
C VAL A 557 3.52 2.99 25.11
N ARG A 558 2.98 2.13 25.98
CA ARG A 558 3.83 1.35 26.91
C ARG A 558 4.61 0.25 26.21
N GLU A 559 3.97 -0.45 25.27
CA GLU A 559 4.63 -1.44 24.42
C GLU A 559 4.26 -1.22 22.95
N VAL A 560 5.30 -1.18 22.13
CA VAL A 560 5.33 -0.96 20.69
C VAL A 560 5.22 -2.27 19.92
N GLN A 561 5.63 -3.40 20.51
CA GLN A 561 5.66 -4.70 19.84
C GLN A 561 4.32 -5.04 19.15
N SER A 562 3.18 -4.81 19.79
CA SER A 562 1.87 -5.10 19.22
C SER A 562 1.56 -4.27 17.95
N TYR A 563 2.12 -3.05 17.86
CA TYR A 563 2.00 -2.18 16.68
C TYR A 563 3.00 -2.60 15.58
N GLU A 564 4.21 -3.03 15.94
CA GLU A 564 5.15 -3.66 15.00
C GLU A 564 4.52 -4.90 14.37
N GLU A 565 3.91 -5.76 15.18
CA GLU A 565 3.24 -6.97 14.72
C GLU A 565 2.04 -6.65 13.82
N MET A 566 1.26 -5.62 14.12
CA MET A 566 0.17 -5.16 13.24
C MET A 566 0.71 -4.75 11.86
N LYS A 567 1.73 -3.89 11.82
CA LYS A 567 2.38 -3.48 10.56
C LYS A 567 2.94 -4.71 9.82
N LEU A 568 3.63 -5.59 10.53
CA LEU A 568 4.27 -6.77 9.96
C LEU A 568 3.24 -7.74 9.35
N LYS A 569 2.13 -8.02 10.05
CA LYS A 569 1.08 -8.95 9.59
C LYS A 569 0.23 -8.35 8.48
N LEU A 570 -0.19 -7.09 8.60
CA LEU A 570 -1.11 -6.46 7.64
C LEU A 570 -0.38 -5.87 6.43
N LEU A 571 0.60 -4.98 6.67
CA LEU A 571 1.28 -4.26 5.60
C LEU A 571 2.35 -5.13 4.95
N ASN A 572 3.33 -5.62 5.71
CA ASN A 572 4.44 -6.38 5.13
C ASN A 572 3.97 -7.77 4.63
N GLY A 573 3.06 -8.41 5.37
CA GLY A 573 2.36 -9.61 4.92
C GLY A 573 1.55 -9.36 3.66
N GLY A 574 0.78 -8.27 3.62
CA GLY A 574 -0.02 -7.87 2.45
C GLY A 574 0.83 -7.66 1.20
N HIS A 575 1.97 -6.96 1.32
CA HIS A 575 2.93 -6.81 0.22
C HIS A 575 3.44 -8.15 -0.29
N SER A 576 3.85 -9.05 0.62
CA SER A 576 4.38 -10.36 0.26
C SER A 576 3.32 -11.20 -0.45
N CYS A 577 2.08 -11.19 0.04
CA CYS A 577 0.97 -11.93 -0.57
C CYS A 577 0.57 -11.38 -1.95
N VAL A 578 0.55 -10.05 -2.11
CA VAL A 578 0.18 -9.42 -3.40
C VAL A 578 1.27 -9.60 -4.45
N ALA A 579 2.55 -9.56 -4.06
CA ALA A 579 3.67 -9.54 -5.01
C ALA A 579 3.61 -10.68 -6.03
N TYR A 580 3.41 -11.92 -5.57
CA TYR A 580 3.41 -13.10 -6.44
C TYR A 580 2.15 -13.22 -7.27
N VAL A 581 0.98 -12.98 -6.66
CA VAL A 581 -0.32 -13.01 -7.34
C VAL A 581 -0.35 -11.97 -8.48
N ALA A 582 0.08 -10.74 -8.19
CA ALA A 582 0.10 -9.66 -9.16
C ALA A 582 1.13 -9.88 -10.27
N THR A 583 2.31 -10.41 -9.94
CA THR A 583 3.33 -10.72 -10.96
C THR A 583 2.84 -11.80 -11.92
N LEU A 584 2.16 -12.84 -11.42
CA LEU A 584 1.59 -13.89 -12.27
C LEU A 584 0.40 -13.41 -13.13
N LEU A 585 -0.24 -12.30 -12.77
CA LEU A 585 -1.22 -11.61 -13.61
C LEU A 585 -0.57 -10.72 -14.68
N GLY A 586 0.75 -10.55 -14.66
CA GLY A 586 1.51 -9.75 -15.62
C GLY A 586 1.67 -8.27 -15.24
N TYR A 587 1.32 -7.87 -14.02
CA TYR A 587 1.59 -6.51 -13.56
C TYR A 587 3.07 -6.31 -13.24
N ARG A 588 3.56 -5.09 -13.43
CA ARG A 588 4.94 -4.72 -13.11
C ARG A 588 5.05 -3.96 -11.79
N PHE A 589 4.12 -3.04 -11.54
CA PHE A 589 4.13 -2.20 -10.35
C PHE A 589 2.96 -2.51 -9.41
N VAL A 590 3.17 -2.30 -8.10
CA VAL A 590 2.14 -2.50 -7.07
C VAL A 590 0.92 -1.61 -7.35
N ASP A 591 1.12 -0.34 -7.73
CA ASP A 591 0.01 0.59 -7.99
C ASP A 591 -0.87 0.16 -9.17
N GLU A 592 -0.27 -0.45 -10.20
CA GLU A 592 -0.99 -1.00 -11.34
C GLU A 592 -1.82 -2.19 -10.93
N ALA A 593 -1.22 -3.11 -10.19
CA ALA A 593 -1.90 -4.30 -9.68
C ALA A 593 -3.09 -3.92 -8.78
N LEU A 594 -2.95 -2.90 -7.95
CA LEU A 594 -4.02 -2.47 -7.05
C LEU A 594 -5.20 -1.77 -7.74
N ARG A 595 -5.08 -1.40 -9.03
CA ARG A 595 -6.22 -0.97 -9.85
C ARG A 595 -7.09 -2.15 -10.28
N ASP A 596 -6.55 -3.36 -10.26
CA ASP A 596 -7.32 -4.58 -10.44
C ASP A 596 -8.17 -4.86 -9.20
N VAL A 597 -9.49 -4.88 -9.38
CA VAL A 597 -10.44 -5.15 -8.28
C VAL A 597 -10.20 -6.53 -7.64
N ARG A 598 -9.65 -7.49 -8.39
CA ARG A 598 -9.33 -8.83 -7.90
C ARG A 598 -8.15 -8.81 -6.94
N VAL A 599 -7.10 -8.07 -7.28
CA VAL A 599 -5.89 -7.95 -6.45
C VAL A 599 -6.17 -7.12 -5.20
N SER A 600 -6.85 -5.98 -5.34
CA SER A 600 -7.23 -5.14 -4.20
C SER A 600 -8.22 -5.82 -3.27
N GLY A 601 -9.21 -6.55 -3.82
CA GLY A 601 -10.11 -7.42 -3.06
C GLY A 601 -9.37 -8.55 -2.34
N PHE A 602 -8.45 -9.23 -3.02
CA PHE A 602 -7.59 -10.26 -2.42
C PHE A 602 -6.78 -9.70 -1.23
N LEU A 603 -6.13 -8.55 -1.39
CA LEU A 603 -5.39 -7.90 -0.32
C LEU A 603 -6.30 -7.57 0.87
N ARG A 604 -7.49 -7.00 0.61
CA ARG A 604 -8.46 -6.67 1.65
C ARG A 604 -8.90 -7.93 2.41
N SER A 605 -9.23 -9.02 1.71
CA SER A 605 -9.64 -10.28 2.33
C SER A 605 -8.50 -10.97 3.08
N PHE A 606 -7.26 -10.93 2.56
CA PHE A 606 -6.09 -11.41 3.29
C PHE A 606 -5.95 -10.67 4.63
N MET A 607 -6.09 -9.34 4.62
CA MET A 607 -6.01 -8.57 5.85
C MET A 607 -7.15 -8.90 6.83
N ASP A 608 -8.37 -9.21 6.36
CA ASP A 608 -9.44 -9.75 7.21
C ASP A 608 -9.09 -11.09 7.82
N GLU A 609 -8.52 -12.01 7.03
CA GLU A 609 -8.13 -13.34 7.48
C GLU A 609 -7.12 -13.28 8.62
N VAL A 610 -6.15 -12.35 8.58
CA VAL A 610 -5.13 -12.21 9.62
C VAL A 610 -5.49 -11.24 10.75
N THR A 611 -6.55 -10.43 10.60
CA THR A 611 -6.99 -9.46 11.65
C THR A 611 -7.24 -10.15 13.01
N PRO A 612 -7.86 -11.34 13.10
CA PRO A 612 -8.01 -12.05 14.37
C PRO A 612 -6.69 -12.39 15.08
N CYS A 613 -5.55 -12.35 14.39
CA CYS A 613 -4.23 -12.62 14.95
C CYS A 613 -3.56 -11.41 15.61
N LEU A 614 -4.26 -10.28 15.67
CA LEU A 614 -3.80 -9.05 16.30
C LEU A 614 -4.28 -8.98 17.75
N GLU A 615 -3.49 -8.31 18.58
CA GLU A 615 -3.91 -7.90 19.93
C GLU A 615 -4.88 -6.71 19.86
N ASP A 616 -5.50 -6.37 21.00
CA ASP A 616 -6.32 -5.17 21.09
C ASP A 616 -5.43 -3.91 21.09
N LEU A 617 -5.57 -3.10 20.06
CA LEU A 617 -4.72 -1.94 19.79
C LEU A 617 -5.55 -0.65 19.86
N LYS A 618 -4.92 0.45 20.28
CA LYS A 618 -5.56 1.78 20.30
C LYS A 618 -5.57 2.43 18.91
N VAL A 619 -5.87 1.67 17.87
CA VAL A 619 -5.98 2.13 16.48
C VAL A 619 -7.21 1.53 15.83
N ASP A 620 -7.79 2.28 14.91
CA ASP A 620 -8.85 1.77 14.04
C ASP A 620 -8.22 0.86 12.98
N VAL A 621 -8.25 -0.45 13.23
CA VAL A 621 -7.66 -1.47 12.34
C VAL A 621 -8.35 -1.51 10.97
N GLU A 622 -9.67 -1.27 10.91
CA GLU A 622 -10.38 -1.21 9.62
C GLU A 622 -9.89 -0.05 8.77
N ARG A 623 -9.79 1.14 9.37
CA ARG A 623 -9.23 2.30 8.69
C ARG A 623 -7.75 2.10 8.33
N TYR A 624 -6.98 1.38 9.14
CA TYR A 624 -5.59 1.04 8.82
C TYR A 624 -5.50 0.13 7.59
N LYS A 625 -6.37 -0.88 7.48
CA LYS A 625 -6.49 -1.75 6.28
C LYS A 625 -6.85 -0.96 5.03
N GLU A 626 -7.83 -0.06 5.12
CA GLU A 626 -8.20 0.83 4.00
C GLU A 626 -7.01 1.67 3.56
N ARG A 627 -6.27 2.24 4.52
CA ARG A 627 -5.05 3.01 4.22
C ARG A 627 -3.97 2.18 3.55
N ILE A 628 -3.78 0.91 3.92
CA ILE A 628 -2.82 0.04 3.22
C ILE A 628 -3.19 -0.09 1.74
N VAL A 629 -4.48 -0.33 1.42
CA VAL A 629 -4.94 -0.42 0.03
C VAL A 629 -4.71 0.89 -0.72
N GLU A 630 -5.06 2.03 -0.10
CA GLU A 630 -4.84 3.37 -0.69
C GLU A 630 -3.35 3.63 -0.96
N ARG A 631 -2.46 3.27 -0.01
CA ARG A 631 -1.01 3.45 -0.11
C ARG A 631 -0.39 2.59 -1.20
N PHE A 632 -0.78 1.32 -1.29
CA PHE A 632 -0.27 0.43 -2.33
C PHE A 632 -0.73 0.88 -3.72
N GLY A 633 -1.92 1.49 -3.82
CA GLY A 633 -2.42 2.12 -5.04
C GLY A 633 -1.76 3.46 -5.41
N ASN A 634 -0.77 3.94 -4.64
CA ASN A 634 -0.13 5.23 -4.91
C ASN A 634 0.77 5.16 -6.15
N ALA A 635 0.29 5.70 -7.26
CA ALA A 635 0.97 5.70 -8.55
C ALA A 635 2.29 6.49 -8.57
N PHE A 636 2.55 7.33 -7.57
CA PHE A 636 3.77 8.12 -7.47
C PHE A 636 4.93 7.40 -6.79
N VAL A 637 4.67 6.25 -6.12
CA VAL A 637 5.72 5.45 -5.49
C VAL A 637 6.41 4.53 -6.51
N LYS A 638 5.65 4.00 -7.48
CA LYS A 638 6.13 3.05 -8.51
C LYS A 638 6.95 1.90 -7.95
N ASP A 639 6.41 1.26 -6.91
CA ASP A 639 7.07 0.11 -6.30
C ASP A 639 7.01 -1.11 -7.23
N GLU A 640 8.17 -1.61 -7.65
CA GLU A 640 8.27 -2.77 -8.55
C GLU A 640 7.94 -4.07 -7.81
N LEU A 641 7.02 -4.86 -8.36
CA LEU A 641 6.62 -6.14 -7.80
C LEU A 641 7.81 -7.10 -7.66
N GLN A 642 8.77 -7.05 -8.59
CA GLN A 642 10.00 -7.85 -8.52
C GLN A 642 10.81 -7.52 -7.26
N ARG A 643 10.94 -6.23 -6.89
CA ARG A 643 11.61 -5.77 -5.68
C ARG A 643 10.86 -6.25 -4.43
N VAL A 644 9.53 -6.17 -4.44
CA VAL A 644 8.69 -6.65 -3.34
C VAL A 644 8.79 -8.17 -3.18
N ALA A 645 8.90 -8.92 -4.28
CA ALA A 645 9.00 -10.38 -4.32
C ALA A 645 10.37 -10.96 -3.90
N GLN A 646 11.42 -10.12 -3.77
CA GLN A 646 12.76 -10.58 -3.36
C GLN A 646 12.73 -11.17 -1.94
N ASP A 647 13.57 -12.17 -1.68
CA ASP A 647 13.76 -12.80 -0.36
C ASP A 647 12.44 -13.30 0.25
N GLY A 648 11.59 -13.87 -0.59
CA GLY A 648 10.28 -14.41 -0.22
C GLY A 648 10.34 -15.39 0.94
N SER A 649 11.36 -16.23 1.01
CA SER A 649 11.55 -17.21 2.10
C SER A 649 11.65 -16.55 3.47
N SER A 650 12.41 -15.46 3.59
CA SER A 650 12.54 -14.69 4.82
C SER A 650 11.29 -13.86 5.12
N LYS A 651 10.68 -13.27 4.09
CA LYS A 651 9.49 -12.43 4.23
C LYS A 651 8.26 -13.22 4.64
N PHE A 652 7.97 -14.33 3.98
CA PHE A 652 6.87 -15.22 4.37
C PHE A 652 7.09 -15.76 5.79
N TYR A 653 8.30 -16.25 6.10
CA TYR A 653 8.60 -16.72 7.46
C TYR A 653 8.27 -15.68 8.54
N SER A 654 8.73 -14.44 8.36
CA SER A 654 8.56 -13.38 9.36
C SER A 654 7.14 -12.80 9.40
N THR A 655 6.43 -12.72 8.27
CA THR A 655 5.15 -12.01 8.17
C THR A 655 3.91 -12.88 8.31
N THR A 656 3.97 -14.16 7.95
CA THR A 656 2.78 -15.03 7.90
C THR A 656 2.82 -16.21 8.86
N ARG A 657 4.01 -16.72 9.24
CA ARG A 657 4.15 -17.96 10.02
C ARG A 657 3.32 -17.96 11.32
N ASN A 658 3.42 -16.88 12.09
CA ASN A 658 2.72 -16.79 13.37
C ASN A 658 1.20 -16.66 13.18
N SER A 659 0.76 -15.93 12.14
CA SER A 659 -0.65 -15.84 11.78
C SER A 659 -1.21 -17.21 11.37
N ILE A 660 -0.48 -17.95 10.54
CA ILE A 660 -0.83 -19.32 10.12
C ILE A 660 -0.99 -20.22 11.36
N LEU A 661 0.01 -20.27 12.25
CA LEU A 661 -0.05 -21.10 13.45
C LEU A 661 -1.26 -20.75 14.31
N LEU A 662 -1.52 -19.47 14.54
CA LEU A 662 -2.61 -19.01 15.38
C LEU A 662 -3.99 -19.25 14.75
N LEU A 663 -4.12 -19.12 13.43
CA LEU A 663 -5.36 -19.43 12.71
C LEU A 663 -5.65 -20.93 12.79
N LEU A 664 -4.65 -21.78 12.53
CA LEU A 664 -4.80 -23.23 12.59
C LEU A 664 -5.11 -23.71 14.02
N GLU A 665 -4.43 -23.17 15.05
CA GLU A 665 -4.72 -23.46 16.46
C GLU A 665 -6.17 -23.10 16.82
N ARG A 666 -6.66 -21.98 16.28
CA ARG A 666 -8.05 -21.50 16.48
C ARG A 666 -9.06 -22.12 15.51
N LYS A 667 -8.65 -23.12 14.72
CA LYS A 667 -9.48 -23.78 13.69
C LYS A 667 -10.15 -22.78 12.73
N LYS A 668 -9.44 -21.72 12.37
CA LYS A 668 -9.86 -20.75 11.36
C LYS A 668 -9.24 -21.07 10.01
N ASN A 669 -9.94 -20.69 8.94
CA ASN A 669 -9.43 -20.86 7.58
C ASN A 669 -8.16 -20.01 7.33
N CYS A 670 -7.35 -20.47 6.37
CA CYS A 670 -6.12 -19.81 5.93
C CYS A 670 -6.13 -19.68 4.40
N LEU A 671 -7.31 -19.49 3.77
CA LEU A 671 -7.45 -19.59 2.33
C LEU A 671 -6.61 -18.52 1.60
N LYS A 672 -6.66 -17.26 2.04
CA LYS A 672 -5.94 -16.18 1.35
C LYS A 672 -4.43 -16.34 1.51
N LEU A 673 -3.99 -16.74 2.70
CA LEU A 673 -2.62 -17.19 2.95
C LEU A 673 -2.23 -18.36 2.03
N SER A 674 -3.09 -19.36 1.86
CA SER A 674 -2.83 -20.51 0.99
C SER A 674 -2.76 -20.15 -0.48
N ILE A 675 -3.61 -19.24 -0.97
CA ILE A 675 -3.53 -18.70 -2.34
C ILE A 675 -2.21 -17.96 -2.53
N ALA A 676 -1.79 -17.12 -1.58
CA ALA A 676 -0.52 -16.41 -1.65
C ALA A 676 0.68 -17.38 -1.73
N LEU A 677 0.67 -18.44 -0.90
CA LEU A 677 1.73 -19.45 -0.90
C LEU A 677 1.72 -20.30 -2.17
N ALA A 678 0.54 -20.64 -2.69
CA ALA A 678 0.41 -21.34 -3.96
C ALA A 678 0.88 -20.48 -5.14
N ALA A 679 0.57 -19.18 -5.15
CA ALA A 679 1.08 -18.23 -6.13
C ALA A 679 2.60 -18.10 -6.04
N TRP A 680 3.17 -18.15 -4.84
CA TRP A 680 4.62 -18.14 -4.64
C TRP A 680 5.30 -19.41 -5.18
N ILE A 681 4.71 -20.58 -4.94
CA ILE A 681 5.15 -21.85 -5.55
C ILE A 681 5.11 -21.75 -7.08
N LEU A 682 3.97 -21.32 -7.64
CA LEU A 682 3.81 -21.20 -9.08
C LEU A 682 4.79 -20.19 -9.69
N TYR A 683 5.05 -19.06 -9.01
CA TYR A 683 6.06 -18.07 -9.40
C TYR A 683 7.45 -18.69 -9.54
N PHE A 684 7.87 -19.54 -8.59
CA PHE A 684 9.17 -20.22 -8.66
C PHE A 684 9.28 -21.22 -9.82
N ALA A 685 8.16 -21.81 -10.24
CA ALA A 685 8.08 -22.76 -11.35
C ALA A 685 7.86 -22.08 -12.71
N THR A 686 7.61 -20.77 -12.75
CA THR A 686 7.31 -20.02 -13.98
C THR A 686 8.57 -19.38 -14.54
N ASP A 687 8.86 -19.58 -15.82
CA ASP A 687 10.02 -18.98 -16.50
C ASP A 687 9.76 -17.56 -16.99
N SER A 688 8.54 -17.29 -17.45
CA SER A 688 8.13 -15.96 -17.90
C SER A 688 6.63 -15.77 -17.80
N VAL A 689 6.19 -14.53 -17.64
CA VAL A 689 4.78 -14.12 -17.71
C VAL A 689 4.67 -13.06 -18.78
N GLN A 690 3.81 -13.29 -19.79
CA GLN A 690 3.60 -12.37 -20.91
C GLN A 690 4.91 -11.96 -21.62
N GLY A 691 5.84 -12.90 -21.75
CA GLY A 691 7.16 -12.67 -22.37
C GLY A 691 8.18 -11.96 -21.46
N THR A 692 7.80 -11.55 -20.25
CA THR A 692 8.74 -10.99 -19.26
C THR A 692 9.35 -12.13 -18.42
N PRO A 693 10.68 -12.30 -18.40
CA PRO A 693 11.31 -13.35 -17.60
C PRO A 693 11.07 -13.17 -16.11
N ILE A 694 10.80 -14.27 -15.42
CA ILE A 694 10.76 -14.33 -13.96
C ILE A 694 12.09 -14.89 -13.47
N VAL A 695 12.83 -14.08 -12.71
CA VAL A 695 14.09 -14.50 -12.06
C VAL A 695 13.91 -14.39 -10.55
N PRO A 696 13.61 -15.51 -9.86
CA PRO A 696 13.45 -15.50 -8.41
C PRO A 696 14.75 -15.12 -7.70
N SER A 697 14.74 -13.97 -7.05
CA SER A 697 15.82 -13.51 -6.17
C SER A 697 15.51 -13.94 -4.74
N ASP A 698 16.11 -15.04 -4.31
CA ASP A 698 15.95 -15.58 -2.96
C ASP A 698 17.21 -16.36 -2.54
N PRO A 699 17.67 -16.26 -1.28
CA PRO A 699 18.82 -17.04 -0.80
C PRO A 699 18.63 -18.56 -0.93
N LYS A 700 17.38 -19.04 -0.92
CA LYS A 700 17.03 -20.47 -1.05
C LYS A 700 16.52 -20.82 -2.45
N SER A 701 16.76 -19.97 -3.46
CA SER A 701 16.14 -20.07 -4.78
C SER A 701 16.32 -21.45 -5.47
N LYS A 702 17.54 -22.03 -5.44
CA LYS A 702 17.82 -23.32 -6.08
C LYS A 702 16.99 -24.48 -5.50
N GLU A 703 16.88 -24.53 -4.18
CA GLU A 703 16.12 -25.58 -3.47
C GLU A 703 14.61 -25.39 -3.67
N LEU A 704 14.13 -24.17 -3.44
CA LEU A 704 12.72 -23.81 -3.59
C LEU A 704 12.22 -24.06 -5.01
N ARG A 705 13.01 -23.75 -6.04
CA ARG A 705 12.64 -23.99 -7.44
C ARG A 705 12.47 -25.47 -7.75
N GLY A 706 13.32 -26.35 -7.21
CA GLY A 706 13.19 -27.80 -7.39
C GLY A 706 11.87 -28.33 -6.83
N PHE A 707 11.52 -27.96 -5.60
CA PHE A 707 10.26 -28.36 -4.99
C PHE A 707 9.04 -27.72 -5.68
N ALA A 708 9.16 -26.47 -6.14
CA ALA A 708 8.09 -25.79 -6.87
C ALA A 708 7.76 -26.50 -8.19
N LEU A 709 8.76 -26.87 -8.98
CA LEU A 709 8.56 -27.62 -10.23
C LEU A 709 7.89 -28.98 -9.95
N SER A 710 8.30 -29.68 -8.90
CA SER A 710 7.67 -30.93 -8.48
C SER A 710 6.21 -30.74 -8.06
N ALA A 711 5.91 -29.69 -7.31
CA ALA A 711 4.55 -29.35 -6.88
C ALA A 711 3.65 -28.97 -8.05
N VAL A 712 4.14 -28.20 -9.03
CA VAL A 712 3.37 -27.84 -10.22
C VAL A 712 3.14 -29.03 -11.15
N ALA A 713 4.09 -29.96 -11.23
CA ALA A 713 3.91 -31.20 -12.00
C ALA A 713 2.88 -32.16 -11.37
N GLN A 714 2.64 -32.06 -10.05
CA GLN A 714 1.74 -32.92 -9.29
C GLN A 714 0.87 -32.10 -8.33
N PRO A 715 0.00 -31.20 -8.83
CA PRO A 715 -0.63 -30.16 -8.02
C PRO A 715 -1.66 -30.67 -7.01
N TYR A 716 -2.14 -31.90 -7.17
CA TYR A 716 -3.04 -32.60 -6.26
C TYR A 716 -2.29 -33.40 -5.17
N ARG A 717 -0.96 -33.50 -5.24
CA ARG A 717 -0.16 -34.15 -4.19
C ARG A 717 0.30 -33.15 -3.15
N VAL A 718 0.03 -33.48 -1.89
CA VAL A 718 0.40 -32.65 -0.73
C VAL A 718 1.92 -32.69 -0.47
N ALA A 719 2.58 -33.82 -0.74
CA ALA A 719 3.98 -34.02 -0.34
C ALA A 719 4.98 -33.02 -0.96
N PRO A 720 4.95 -32.70 -2.27
CA PRO A 720 5.84 -31.68 -2.83
C PRO A 720 5.59 -30.26 -2.27
N VAL A 721 4.32 -29.93 -2.00
CA VAL A 721 3.92 -28.66 -1.36
C VAL A 721 4.48 -28.60 0.06
N GLU A 722 4.34 -29.68 0.82
CA GLU A 722 4.85 -29.77 2.19
C GLU A 722 6.38 -29.64 2.24
N GLN A 723 7.11 -30.26 1.30
CA GLN A 723 8.56 -30.11 1.17
C GLN A 723 8.95 -28.65 0.95
N PHE A 724 8.28 -27.95 0.03
CA PHE A 724 8.49 -26.53 -0.22
C PHE A 724 8.24 -25.68 1.05
N LEU A 725 7.13 -25.91 1.74
CA LEU A 725 6.78 -25.17 2.96
C LEU A 725 7.74 -25.46 4.12
N ASN A 726 8.26 -26.68 4.24
CA ASN A 726 9.19 -27.08 5.30
C ASN A 726 10.54 -26.37 5.20
N VAL A 727 11.03 -26.10 3.98
CA VAL A 727 12.24 -25.30 3.75
C VAL A 727 12.12 -23.90 4.36
N VAL A 728 10.89 -23.39 4.45
CA VAL A 728 10.59 -22.00 4.85
C VAL A 728 10.23 -21.93 6.32
N TYR A 729 9.22 -22.69 6.75
CA TYR A 729 8.55 -22.45 8.03
C TYR A 729 8.96 -23.37 9.18
N GLY A 730 9.33 -24.63 8.91
CA GLY A 730 9.48 -25.65 9.95
C GLY A 730 8.25 -25.70 10.89
N LEU A 731 7.07 -26.00 10.33
CA LEU A 731 5.82 -26.06 11.10
C LEU A 731 5.71 -27.39 11.88
N PRO A 732 5.00 -27.44 13.01
CA PRO A 732 4.61 -28.70 13.63
C PRO A 732 3.83 -29.59 12.64
N ALA A 733 4.03 -30.92 12.67
CA ALA A 733 3.49 -31.84 11.67
C ALA A 733 1.98 -31.70 11.41
N GLY A 734 1.17 -31.51 12.45
CA GLY A 734 -0.28 -31.29 12.31
C GLY A 734 -0.62 -30.01 11.55
N ALA A 735 0.07 -28.90 11.86
CA ALA A 735 -0.11 -27.63 11.17
C ALA A 735 0.42 -27.69 9.72
N ALA A 736 1.56 -28.36 9.50
CA ALA A 736 2.14 -28.56 8.18
C ALA A 736 1.20 -29.32 7.25
N SER A 737 0.60 -30.42 7.74
CA SER A 737 -0.34 -31.24 6.96
C SER A 737 -1.59 -30.46 6.54
N VAL A 738 -2.22 -29.73 7.48
CA VAL A 738 -3.42 -28.94 7.20
C VAL A 738 -3.12 -27.80 6.21
N LEU A 739 -2.04 -27.04 6.44
CA LEU A 739 -1.66 -25.96 5.54
C LEU A 739 -1.32 -26.47 4.14
N SER A 740 -0.56 -27.57 4.04
CA SER A 740 -0.12 -28.11 2.76
C SER A 740 -1.31 -28.59 1.91
N ARG A 741 -2.37 -29.13 2.53
CA ARG A 741 -3.63 -29.45 1.84
C ARG A 741 -4.27 -28.20 1.22
N PHE A 742 -4.44 -27.13 2.00
CA PHE A 742 -5.02 -25.88 1.50
C PHE A 742 -4.18 -25.23 0.39
N VAL A 743 -2.86 -25.27 0.52
CA VAL A 743 -1.94 -24.76 -0.50
C VAL A 743 -1.99 -25.61 -1.77
N ALA A 744 -2.05 -26.94 -1.68
CA ALA A 744 -2.18 -27.82 -2.84
C ALA A 744 -3.49 -27.56 -3.63
N ILE A 745 -4.62 -27.41 -2.92
CA ILE A 745 -5.91 -27.07 -3.56
C ILE A 745 -5.84 -25.71 -4.25
N SER A 746 -5.23 -24.73 -3.58
CA SER A 746 -5.05 -23.39 -4.15
C SER A 746 -4.15 -23.44 -5.39
N LEU A 747 -3.07 -24.23 -5.35
CA LEU A 747 -2.14 -24.41 -6.47
C LEU A 747 -2.83 -25.09 -7.66
N ALA A 748 -3.61 -26.15 -7.42
CA ALA A 748 -4.40 -26.81 -8.45
C ALA A 748 -5.41 -25.85 -9.11
N SER A 749 -6.05 -24.96 -8.32
CA SER A 749 -6.92 -23.92 -8.86
C SER A 749 -6.14 -22.94 -9.76
N LEU A 750 -4.99 -22.44 -9.28
CA LEU A 750 -4.15 -21.51 -10.04
C LEU A 750 -3.68 -22.09 -11.36
N ILE A 751 -3.29 -23.36 -11.40
CA ILE A 751 -2.85 -24.04 -12.63
C ILE A 751 -4.02 -24.28 -13.58
N ARG A 752 -5.17 -24.76 -13.08
CA ARG A 752 -6.28 -25.17 -13.93
C ARG A 752 -7.09 -23.99 -14.48
N ARG A 753 -7.30 -22.96 -13.67
CA ARG A 753 -8.19 -21.82 -13.96
C ARG A 753 -7.42 -20.53 -14.23
N GLY A 754 -6.13 -20.50 -13.91
CA GLY A 754 -5.36 -19.27 -13.87
C GLY A 754 -5.60 -18.45 -12.60
N VAL A 755 -4.76 -17.44 -12.42
CA VAL A 755 -4.75 -16.60 -11.21
C VAL A 755 -6.03 -15.75 -11.15
N ALA A 756 -6.42 -15.13 -12.26
CA ALA A 756 -7.59 -14.25 -12.34
C ALA A 756 -8.88 -14.95 -11.88
N GLU A 757 -9.21 -16.09 -12.50
CA GLU A 757 -10.40 -16.86 -12.14
C GLU A 757 -10.33 -17.44 -10.72
N THR A 758 -9.14 -17.77 -10.23
CA THR A 758 -8.97 -18.24 -8.84
C THR A 758 -9.29 -17.14 -7.83
N LEU A 759 -8.94 -15.88 -8.11
CA LEU A 759 -9.31 -14.75 -7.26
C LEU A 759 -10.81 -14.45 -7.34
N ASP A 760 -11.41 -14.52 -8.55
CA ASP A 760 -12.84 -14.29 -8.77
C ASP A 760 -13.72 -15.37 -8.11
N ALA A 761 -13.27 -16.63 -8.13
CA ALA A 761 -13.97 -17.77 -7.54
C ALA A 761 -13.93 -17.81 -6.00
N GLY A 762 -13.38 -16.77 -5.36
CA GLY A 762 -13.05 -16.74 -3.93
C GLY A 762 -14.16 -17.23 -3.01
N GLY A 763 -15.42 -16.84 -3.23
CA GLY A 763 -16.56 -17.27 -2.40
C GLY A 763 -16.94 -18.75 -2.54
N ALA A 764 -16.78 -19.34 -3.73
CA ALA A 764 -17.04 -20.77 -3.94
C ALA A 764 -15.93 -21.63 -3.34
N LEU A 765 -14.67 -21.18 -3.44
CA LEU A 765 -13.53 -21.85 -2.82
C LEU A 765 -13.57 -21.72 -1.28
N GLU A 766 -13.96 -20.56 -0.75
CA GLU A 766 -14.22 -20.35 0.69
C GLU A 766 -15.31 -21.29 1.22
N SER A 767 -16.41 -21.43 0.48
CA SER A 767 -17.52 -22.31 0.87
C SER A 767 -17.08 -23.78 0.89
N LEU A 768 -16.32 -24.21 -0.12
CA LEU A 768 -15.72 -25.55 -0.17
C LEU A 768 -14.80 -25.77 1.03
N LEU A 769 -13.81 -24.90 1.24
CA LEU A 769 -12.84 -25.09 2.33
C LEU A 769 -13.44 -24.92 3.73
N GLY A 770 -14.49 -24.11 3.88
CA GLY A 770 -15.21 -23.89 5.14
C GLY A 770 -16.00 -25.12 5.60
N ILE A 771 -16.72 -25.78 4.69
CA ILE A 771 -17.42 -27.05 4.97
C ILE A 771 -16.41 -28.16 5.33
N CYS A 772 -15.20 -28.10 4.76
CA CYS A 772 -14.19 -29.15 4.88
C CYS A 772 -13.30 -29.04 6.13
N PHE A 773 -13.44 -27.99 6.96
CA PHE A 773 -12.74 -27.93 8.26
C PHE A 773 -13.32 -28.92 9.29
N GLU A 774 -14.54 -29.41 9.06
CA GLU A 774 -15.29 -30.24 10.03
C GLU A 774 -15.21 -31.75 9.73
N ASP A 775 -14.72 -32.17 8.56
CA ASP A 775 -14.71 -33.59 8.15
C ASP A 775 -13.36 -34.02 7.51
N GLU A 776 -12.58 -34.82 8.25
CA GLU A 776 -11.31 -35.40 7.80
C GLU A 776 -11.47 -36.47 6.71
N THR A 777 -12.63 -37.12 6.62
CA THR A 777 -12.88 -38.20 5.64
C THR A 777 -13.08 -37.65 4.23
N PHE A 778 -13.69 -36.48 4.11
CA PHE A 778 -13.85 -35.75 2.85
C PHE A 778 -12.49 -35.47 2.17
N TRP A 779 -11.46 -35.12 2.95
CA TRP A 779 -10.14 -34.80 2.40
C TRP A 779 -9.45 -36.01 1.76
N GLY A 780 -9.58 -37.19 2.37
CA GLY A 780 -9.09 -38.43 1.76
C GLY A 780 -9.79 -38.70 0.44
N SER A 781 -11.12 -38.64 0.44
CA SER A 781 -11.93 -38.88 -0.76
C SER A 781 -11.71 -37.85 -1.88
N LEU A 782 -11.48 -36.58 -1.56
CA LEU A 782 -11.21 -35.55 -2.57
C LEU A 782 -9.83 -35.73 -3.21
N VAL A 783 -8.81 -36.06 -2.43
CA VAL A 783 -7.46 -36.34 -2.96
C VAL A 783 -7.49 -37.59 -3.84
N ASP A 784 -8.21 -38.62 -3.42
CA ASP A 784 -8.39 -39.86 -4.19
C ASP A 784 -9.16 -39.59 -5.49
N PHE A 785 -10.22 -38.78 -5.44
CA PHE A 785 -10.99 -38.35 -6.60
C PHE A 785 -10.16 -37.50 -7.57
N CYS A 786 -9.42 -36.51 -7.10
CA CYS A 786 -8.55 -35.70 -7.96
C CYS A 786 -7.42 -36.54 -8.58
N SER A 787 -6.90 -37.53 -7.84
CA SER A 787 -5.86 -38.44 -8.34
C SER A 787 -6.40 -39.39 -9.41
N SER A 788 -7.63 -39.89 -9.27
CA SER A 788 -8.26 -40.76 -10.28
C SER A 788 -8.61 -40.01 -11.56
N VAL A 789 -9.10 -38.78 -11.46
CA VAL A 789 -9.40 -37.92 -12.62
C VAL A 789 -8.12 -37.55 -13.37
N SER A 790 -7.00 -37.32 -12.68
CA SER A 790 -5.74 -37.04 -13.35
C SER A 790 -5.12 -38.26 -14.04
N ALA A 791 -5.31 -39.47 -13.49
CA ALA A 791 -4.90 -40.69 -14.16
C ALA A 791 -5.69 -40.89 -15.46
N ALA A 792 -7.01 -40.70 -15.41
CA ALA A 792 -7.87 -40.76 -16.58
C ALA A 792 -7.53 -39.71 -17.65
N ALA A 793 -7.18 -38.47 -17.24
CA ALA A 793 -6.75 -37.42 -18.16
C ALA A 793 -5.40 -37.73 -18.83
N ALA A 794 -4.44 -38.29 -18.08
CA ALA A 794 -3.15 -38.71 -18.62
C ALA A 794 -3.31 -39.89 -19.61
N GLU A 795 -4.18 -40.86 -19.30
CA GLU A 795 -4.53 -41.95 -20.21
C GLU A 795 -5.20 -41.43 -21.49
N ALA A 796 -6.15 -40.49 -21.38
CA ALA A 796 -6.80 -39.89 -22.54
C ALA A 796 -5.82 -39.12 -23.44
N GLN A 797 -4.86 -38.40 -22.84
CA GLN A 797 -3.83 -37.67 -23.58
C GLN A 797 -2.84 -38.61 -24.28
N GLN A 798 -2.54 -39.76 -23.66
CA GLN A 798 -1.70 -40.80 -24.24
C GLN A 798 -2.40 -41.52 -25.40
N GLN A 799 -3.70 -41.81 -25.28
CA GLN A 799 -4.52 -42.35 -26.37
C GLN A 799 -4.63 -41.37 -27.55
N GLN A 800 -4.74 -40.07 -27.27
CA GLN A 800 -4.82 -39.05 -28.31
C GLN A 800 -3.49 -38.90 -29.07
N GLN A 801 -2.34 -39.04 -28.39
CA GLN A 801 -1.04 -39.10 -29.04
C GLN A 801 -0.89 -40.36 -29.91
N GLN A 802 -1.37 -41.51 -29.44
CA GLN A 802 -1.37 -42.75 -30.22
C GLN A 802 -2.20 -42.62 -31.50
N GLN A 803 -3.41 -42.05 -31.42
CA GLN A 803 -4.26 -41.83 -32.60
C GLN A 803 -3.64 -40.84 -33.60
N GLN A 804 -2.95 -39.80 -33.13
CA GLN A 804 -2.25 -38.87 -34.02
C GLN A 804 -1.07 -39.55 -34.73
N GLN A 805 -0.39 -40.46 -34.05
CA GLN A 805 0.73 -41.22 -34.60
C GLN A 805 0.24 -42.23 -35.66
N GLU A 806 -0.84 -42.94 -35.39
CA GLU A 806 -1.50 -43.83 -36.36
C GLU A 806 -2.00 -43.06 -37.60
N GLN A 807 -2.58 -41.87 -37.43
CA GLN A 807 -3.01 -41.03 -38.56
C GLN A 807 -1.83 -40.55 -39.41
N HIS A 808 -0.70 -40.22 -38.78
CA HIS A 808 0.51 -39.80 -39.49
C HIS A 808 1.13 -40.97 -40.29
N GLU A 809 1.16 -42.18 -39.71
CA GLU A 809 1.60 -43.39 -40.41
C GLU A 809 0.67 -43.75 -41.58
N GLU A 810 -0.65 -43.54 -41.44
CA GLU A 810 -1.61 -43.76 -42.51
C GLU A 810 -1.49 -42.74 -43.65
N GLU A 811 -1.16 -41.48 -43.34
CA GLU A 811 -0.88 -40.45 -44.34
C GLU A 811 0.45 -40.69 -45.07
N GLU A 812 1.50 -41.13 -44.37
CA GLU A 812 2.77 -41.53 -44.99
C GLU A 812 2.59 -42.72 -45.92
N ALA A 813 1.83 -43.76 -45.52
CA ALA A 813 1.55 -44.91 -46.37
C ALA A 813 0.75 -44.52 -47.64
N LYS A 814 -0.21 -43.59 -47.52
CA LYS A 814 -0.95 -43.04 -48.67
C LYS A 814 -0.05 -42.21 -49.59
N HIS A 815 0.93 -41.49 -49.02
CA HIS A 815 1.89 -40.70 -49.77
C HIS A 815 2.87 -41.60 -50.56
N GLU A 816 3.36 -42.69 -49.96
CA GLU A 816 4.21 -43.69 -50.62
C GLU A 816 3.47 -44.42 -51.76
N LEU A 817 2.20 -44.80 -51.55
CA LEU A 817 1.36 -45.40 -52.60
C LEU A 817 1.09 -44.44 -53.77
N SER A 818 1.07 -43.12 -53.53
CA SER A 818 0.92 -42.12 -54.59
C SER A 818 2.20 -41.95 -55.42
N LEU A 819 3.37 -42.15 -54.82
CA LEU A 819 4.68 -42.04 -55.48
C LEU A 819 5.00 -43.26 -56.35
N GLU A 820 4.50 -44.46 -56.00
CA GLU A 820 4.64 -45.64 -56.86
C GLU A 820 3.74 -45.58 -58.10
N GLY A 821 2.55 -44.98 -57.99
CA GLY A 821 1.59 -44.84 -59.09
C GLY A 821 2.01 -43.85 -60.21
N ASP A 822 2.90 -42.92 -59.91
CA ASP A 822 3.43 -41.94 -60.88
C ASP A 822 4.69 -42.46 -61.63
N SER A 823 5.21 -43.64 -61.25
CA SER A 823 6.31 -44.30 -61.97
C SER A 823 5.86 -45.25 -63.10
N THR A 824 4.54 -45.46 -63.25
CA THR A 824 3.93 -46.35 -64.25
C THR A 824 2.96 -45.64 -65.21
N LYS A 825 3.19 -44.35 -65.47
CA LYS A 825 2.64 -43.58 -66.60
C LYS A 825 3.78 -42.87 -67.32
#